data_AF-A0A6H5IED9-F1
#
_entry.id   AF-A0A6H5IED9-F1
#
_cell.length_a   1.000
_cell.length_b   1.000
_cell.length_c   1.000
_cell.angle_alpha   90.00
_cell.angle_beta   90.00
_cell.angle_gamma   90.00
#
_symmetry.space_group_name_H-M   'P 1'
#
loop_
_entity.id
_entity.type
_entity.pdbx_description
1 polymer ?
#
loop_
_entity_poly.entity_id
_entity_poly.type
_entity_poly.pdbx_seq_one_letter_code
_entity_poly.pdbx_strand_id
1 'polypeptide(L)'
;MDDVNNRTSTALNALRQSSPSDLSTDLEVWSGVIVSPHQQPTPSAFGLTIQRDIYLGHDSRNRPVVPVPRLLFKYVYDRRGHRGLVFVVVNEPHRFSDRVLGPGYVVCRRQAVCENLYPDFVKPQMGYTYCCTIEDFMDTARSLALPVHPGTASIGGFSNDIKENCFRSQCSRSKLSATMIAAKYTVLLVLIANLVLIQAASLKDAASELNEVPAPDTDVAVHEKKDKKHVVEVDEVVEPHAKEEKVHENVEDVVVYEKKGKVPKVQDDDLDVVEPQVADPDTIGECNFDFMKDLANPYVLYLKPTSYDWFYAIGKGPIHSNAGPFARLACTAGKITVGSELTKYKSVLVQCVNGKTVQIVDTEIQAKLRDIGCSAYQEPITRLTKHETVIGKTIAQVGFRVDSTHFVPVIDEIAVSRISRGYIPRWAHYSVLPLASISEQKAKSKLKLKYGPLSGETDYKLAYDRMYQRQAMKVIFKGDKIVDKYMPLNGSDYFVPAQLVKPEDFVFEAQSNATVFYELTTPVWQSIAEGNWALTDRIIRDYSRKHYSKVDVFSGTYLALYLPDKIGLTTYITLPEDLRPAQFLFRYAVDKSTRQGVVFVTVNNPHLESADQRNVICEPLDKCQQDYKEFADFEQGYTYCCSTEDFDRHAKRLGLPLVEPYPAAAAPL
;
A
#
# COMPACT_ATOMS: atom_id res chain seq x y z
N MET A 1 27.27 16.85 -67.56
CA MET A 1 25.94 16.49 -67.03
C MET A 1 26.08 15.09 -66.48
N ASP A 2 26.59 15.02 -65.25
CA ASP A 2 26.80 13.83 -64.41
C ASP A 2 27.74 14.32 -63.30
N ASP A 3 27.22 15.06 -62.30
CA ASP A 3 27.85 15.14 -60.96
C ASP A 3 27.02 15.88 -59.86
N VAL A 4 25.67 15.83 -59.91
CA VAL A 4 24.84 16.49 -58.87
C VAL A 4 23.79 15.55 -58.25
N ASN A 5 23.56 14.35 -58.80
CA ASN A 5 22.46 13.48 -58.37
C ASN A 5 22.81 12.40 -57.33
N ASN A 6 23.99 12.43 -56.70
CA ASN A 6 24.39 11.36 -55.76
C ASN A 6 24.63 11.79 -54.30
N ARG A 7 24.21 13.00 -53.89
CA ARG A 7 24.31 13.46 -52.48
C ARG A 7 22.96 13.72 -51.78
N THR A 8 21.84 13.68 -52.50
CA THR A 8 20.49 13.90 -51.94
C THR A 8 19.75 12.60 -51.60
N SER A 9 20.27 11.44 -51.99
CA SER A 9 19.68 10.12 -51.67
C SER A 9 20.04 9.61 -50.26
N THR A 10 21.18 10.04 -49.71
CA THR A 10 21.67 9.52 -48.41
C THR A 10 21.10 10.27 -47.18
N ALA A 11 20.65 11.52 -47.34
CA ALA A 11 20.09 12.31 -46.24
C ALA A 11 18.59 12.06 -46.00
N LEU A 12 17.82 11.69 -47.04
CA LEU A 12 16.39 11.38 -46.89
C LEU A 12 16.13 9.99 -46.29
N ASN A 13 17.08 9.05 -46.41
CA ASN A 13 16.96 7.74 -45.78
C ASN A 13 17.39 7.72 -44.30
N ALA A 14 18.15 8.73 -43.83
CA ALA A 14 18.51 8.86 -42.42
C ALA A 14 17.37 9.44 -41.54
N LEU A 15 16.40 10.14 -42.14
CA LEU A 15 15.25 10.75 -41.44
C LEU A 15 14.01 9.85 -41.34
N ARG A 16 14.11 8.59 -41.80
CA ARG A 16 13.06 7.57 -41.64
C ARG A 16 13.39 6.48 -40.61
N GLN A 17 14.48 6.63 -39.86
CA GLN A 17 14.93 5.67 -38.85
C GLN A 17 15.13 6.26 -37.44
N SER A 18 14.62 7.46 -37.14
CA SER A 18 14.59 7.97 -35.76
C SER A 18 13.20 7.80 -35.16
N SER A 19 13.09 6.86 -34.21
CA SER A 19 11.95 6.69 -33.31
C SER A 19 11.72 7.96 -32.46
N PRO A 20 10.51 8.19 -31.89
CA PRO A 20 10.21 9.34 -31.03
C PRO A 20 10.96 9.36 -29.67
N SER A 21 12.04 8.60 -29.52
CA SER A 21 12.76 8.37 -28.26
C SER A 21 13.88 9.38 -27.96
N ASP A 22 14.19 10.31 -28.86
CA ASP A 22 15.38 11.18 -28.74
C ASP A 22 15.15 12.57 -28.12
N LEU A 23 14.02 12.82 -27.46
CA LEU A 23 13.77 14.05 -26.69
C LEU A 23 13.51 13.84 -25.19
N SER A 24 13.92 12.70 -24.62
CA SER A 24 13.90 12.52 -23.16
C SER A 24 15.15 13.13 -22.52
N THR A 25 15.11 14.41 -22.15
CA THR A 25 16.10 15.01 -21.24
C THR A 25 15.93 14.40 -19.84
N ASP A 26 17.03 13.90 -19.28
CA ASP A 26 17.11 13.38 -17.92
C ASP A 26 17.10 14.58 -16.94
N LEU A 27 15.90 14.92 -16.45
CA LEU A 27 15.69 16.03 -15.52
C LEU A 27 15.71 15.50 -14.09
N GLU A 28 16.69 15.99 -13.31
CA GLU A 28 16.71 15.80 -11.87
C GLU A 28 15.95 16.95 -11.20
N VAL A 29 14.99 16.62 -10.35
CA VAL A 29 14.12 17.60 -9.69
C VAL A 29 14.14 17.39 -8.19
N TRP A 30 14.59 18.41 -7.46
CA TRP A 30 14.50 18.47 -6.00
C TRP A 30 13.44 19.49 -5.61
N SER A 31 12.61 19.12 -4.65
CA SER A 31 11.62 20.03 -4.06
C SER A 31 11.94 20.20 -2.60
N GLY A 32 11.79 21.41 -2.10
CA GLY A 32 12.05 21.68 -0.70
C GLY A 32 11.38 22.96 -0.23
N VAL A 33 11.67 23.29 1.02
CA VAL A 33 11.09 24.44 1.71
C VAL A 33 12.17 25.24 2.41
N ILE A 34 11.94 26.55 2.54
CA ILE A 34 12.79 27.45 3.32
C ILE A 34 11.96 28.00 4.47
N VAL A 35 12.36 27.59 5.66
CA VAL A 35 11.77 27.98 6.94
C VAL A 35 12.66 29.07 7.52
N SER A 36 12.32 30.33 7.29
CA SER A 36 12.93 31.49 7.98
C SER A 36 11.81 32.35 8.53
N PRO A 37 12.06 33.20 9.55
CA PRO A 37 10.99 33.82 10.31
C PRO A 37 10.01 34.65 9.49
N HIS A 38 8.73 34.42 9.74
CA HIS A 38 7.62 35.14 9.11
C HIS A 38 7.55 36.59 9.65
N GLN A 39 7.17 37.51 8.76
CA GLN A 39 6.90 38.91 9.09
C GLN A 39 5.39 39.12 9.19
N GLN A 40 4.78 38.77 10.33
CA GLN A 40 3.44 39.27 10.66
C GLN A 40 3.55 40.51 11.56
N PRO A 41 2.89 41.63 11.22
CA PRO A 41 2.79 42.77 12.11
C PRO A 41 1.77 42.48 13.22
N THR A 42 2.23 42.14 14.41
CA THR A 42 1.43 42.24 15.64
C THR A 42 1.80 43.52 16.39
N PRO A 43 0.85 44.36 16.82
CA PRO A 43 1.14 45.50 17.68
C PRO A 43 1.71 44.99 19.01
N SER A 44 2.96 45.34 19.31
CA SER A 44 3.48 45.24 20.67
C SER A 44 3.18 46.53 21.42
N ALA A 45 3.03 46.46 22.74
CA ALA A 45 2.77 47.62 23.62
C ALA A 45 3.86 48.73 23.55
N PHE A 46 4.94 48.51 22.79
CA PHE A 46 6.07 49.41 22.61
C PHE A 46 6.37 49.74 21.13
N GLY A 47 5.47 49.45 20.20
CA GLY A 47 5.61 49.87 18.79
C GLY A 47 6.72 49.17 17.98
N LEU A 48 7.32 48.10 18.50
CA LEU A 48 8.29 47.28 17.77
C LEU A 48 7.60 46.07 17.14
N THR A 49 7.78 45.88 15.82
CA THR A 49 7.31 44.70 15.08
C THR A 49 8.19 43.50 15.42
N ILE A 50 7.62 42.48 16.07
CA ILE A 50 8.35 41.26 16.46
C ILE A 50 8.11 40.17 15.41
N GLN A 51 9.17 39.66 14.79
CA GLN A 51 9.11 38.50 13.89
C GLN A 51 8.78 37.23 14.69
N ARG A 52 7.83 36.42 14.19
CA ARG A 52 7.46 35.12 14.78
C ARG A 52 7.30 34.08 13.69
N ASP A 53 7.82 32.88 13.95
CA ASP A 53 7.56 31.70 13.12
C ASP A 53 6.10 31.27 13.27
N ILE A 54 5.47 30.87 12.16
CA ILE A 54 4.12 30.29 12.17
C ILE A 54 4.25 28.78 12.20
N TYR A 55 3.45 28.12 13.05
CA TYR A 55 3.38 26.67 13.14
C TYR A 55 1.94 26.19 13.01
N LEU A 56 1.73 25.04 12.37
CA LEU A 56 0.43 24.41 12.19
C LEU A 56 -0.03 23.61 13.42
N GLY A 57 0.85 23.39 14.39
CA GLY A 57 0.52 22.60 15.57
C GLY A 57 1.54 22.73 16.69
N HIS A 58 1.11 22.38 17.89
CA HIS A 58 1.91 22.32 19.11
C HIS A 58 1.83 20.90 19.70
N ASP A 59 2.90 20.45 20.36
CA ASP A 59 2.89 19.19 21.11
C ASP A 59 2.12 19.29 22.43
N SER A 60 2.06 18.19 23.17
CA SER A 60 1.44 18.11 24.50
C SER A 60 2.07 19.02 25.57
N ARG A 61 3.25 19.58 25.30
CA ARG A 61 3.95 20.56 26.15
C ARG A 61 3.83 21.98 25.58
N ASN A 62 2.91 22.19 24.65
CA ASN A 62 2.68 23.45 23.95
C ASN A 62 3.91 23.96 23.18
N ARG A 63 4.81 23.08 22.75
CA ARG A 63 5.95 23.44 21.91
C ARG A 63 5.55 23.35 20.43
N PRO A 64 5.91 24.33 19.60
CA PRO A 64 5.59 24.31 18.18
C PRO A 64 6.29 23.13 17.48
N VAL A 65 5.56 22.36 16.66
CA VAL A 65 6.09 21.12 16.04
C VAL A 65 6.06 21.08 14.51
N VAL A 66 5.21 21.87 13.86
CA VAL A 66 5.09 21.86 12.39
C VAL A 66 5.23 23.27 11.86
N PRO A 67 6.44 23.71 11.47
CA PRO A 67 6.62 25.08 10.98
C PRO A 67 6.01 25.24 9.59
N VAL A 68 5.36 26.38 9.36
CA VAL A 68 4.87 26.79 8.05
C VAL A 68 6.05 27.33 7.25
N PRO A 69 6.32 26.79 6.05
CA PRO A 69 7.43 27.25 5.24
C PRO A 69 7.13 28.63 4.69
N ARG A 70 8.14 29.49 4.64
CA ARG A 70 8.01 30.84 4.07
C ARG A 70 8.14 30.82 2.55
N LEU A 71 9.01 29.95 2.04
CA LEU A 71 9.20 29.71 0.62
C LEU A 71 9.14 28.20 0.34
N LEU A 72 8.62 27.84 -0.82
CA LEU A 72 8.81 26.53 -1.42
C LEU A 72 9.67 26.69 -2.66
N PHE A 73 10.43 25.66 -3.03
CA PHE A 73 11.17 25.69 -4.27
C PHE A 73 11.12 24.35 -5.01
N LYS A 74 11.27 24.44 -6.34
CA LYS A 74 11.61 23.31 -7.22
C LYS A 74 12.91 23.65 -7.92
N TYR A 75 13.96 22.88 -7.62
CA TYR A 75 15.27 22.96 -8.26
C TYR A 75 15.30 21.91 -9.38
N VAL A 76 15.44 22.34 -10.62
CA VAL A 76 15.37 21.48 -11.81
C VAL A 76 16.70 21.55 -12.54
N TYR A 77 17.36 20.41 -12.72
CA TYR A 77 18.63 20.30 -13.43
C TYR A 77 18.52 19.30 -14.59
N ASP A 78 18.89 19.73 -15.78
CA ASP A 78 19.02 18.89 -16.96
C ASP A 78 20.46 18.33 -16.98
N ARG A 79 20.57 17.04 -16.67
CA ARG A 79 21.87 16.37 -16.52
C ARG A 79 22.63 16.28 -17.83
N ARG A 80 21.91 16.17 -18.96
CA ARG A 80 22.50 16.07 -20.30
C ARG A 80 22.87 17.44 -20.85
N GLY A 81 22.03 18.44 -20.61
CA GLY A 81 22.21 19.80 -21.10
C GLY A 81 23.09 20.70 -20.22
N HIS A 82 23.52 20.24 -19.04
CA HIS A 82 24.25 21.04 -18.04
C HIS A 82 23.62 22.43 -17.81
N ARG A 83 22.29 22.45 -17.70
CA ARG A 83 21.47 23.64 -17.53
C ARG A 83 20.41 23.38 -16.47
N GLY A 84 19.93 24.43 -15.82
CA GLY A 84 18.84 24.25 -14.87
C GLY A 84 18.23 25.54 -14.36
N LEU A 85 17.11 25.37 -13.69
CA LEU A 85 16.21 26.44 -13.30
C LEU A 85 15.64 26.13 -11.93
N VAL A 86 15.52 27.16 -11.09
CA VAL A 86 14.87 27.05 -9.78
C VAL A 86 13.60 27.89 -9.80
N PHE A 87 12.47 27.27 -9.49
CA PHE A 87 11.22 27.96 -9.20
C PHE A 87 11.11 28.18 -7.69
N VAL A 88 10.78 29.39 -7.28
CA VAL A 88 10.58 29.75 -5.87
C VAL A 88 9.17 30.31 -5.71
N VAL A 89 8.39 29.67 -4.86
CA VAL A 89 7.02 30.04 -4.51
C VAL A 89 7.02 30.71 -3.14
N VAL A 90 6.40 31.88 -3.07
CA VAL A 90 6.21 32.63 -1.84
C VAL A 90 4.93 32.16 -1.16
N ASN A 91 5.07 31.59 0.04
CA ASN A 91 3.95 31.11 0.84
C ASN A 91 3.41 32.24 1.74
N GLU A 92 3.01 33.34 1.12
CA GLU A 92 2.43 34.50 1.81
C GLU A 92 1.35 35.12 0.91
N PRO A 93 0.08 34.68 1.02
CA PRO A 93 -0.99 35.13 0.14
C PRO A 93 -1.54 36.52 0.53
N HIS A 94 -1.18 37.07 1.71
CA HIS A 94 -1.81 38.27 2.27
C HIS A 94 -0.93 39.53 2.30
N ARG A 95 0.39 39.41 2.18
CA ARG A 95 1.20 40.57 1.79
C ARG A 95 1.10 40.71 0.28
N PHE A 96 0.57 41.82 -0.23
CA PHE A 96 1.10 42.55 -1.40
C PHE A 96 0.08 43.61 -1.86
N SER A 97 0.27 44.85 -1.43
CA SER A 97 -0.35 46.03 -2.03
C SER A 97 0.60 46.79 -2.98
N ASP A 98 1.90 46.44 -3.03
CA ASP A 98 2.94 47.26 -3.69
C ASP A 98 3.92 46.51 -4.63
N ARG A 99 3.77 45.20 -4.86
CA ARG A 99 4.65 44.39 -5.74
C ARG A 99 6.15 44.36 -5.34
N VAL A 100 6.52 44.75 -4.11
CA VAL A 100 7.92 44.74 -3.64
C VAL A 100 8.14 43.62 -2.61
N LEU A 101 8.70 42.48 -3.05
CA LEU A 101 9.12 41.42 -2.14
C LEU A 101 10.17 41.93 -1.15
N GLY A 102 9.89 41.83 0.15
CA GLY A 102 10.86 42.18 1.20
C GLY A 102 12.11 41.29 1.18
N PRO A 103 13.22 41.72 1.82
CA PRO A 103 14.55 41.10 1.70
C PRO A 103 14.64 39.64 2.15
N GLY A 104 13.64 39.10 2.85
CA GLY A 104 13.58 37.67 3.13
C GLY A 104 13.11 36.83 1.94
N TYR A 105 12.18 37.31 1.12
CA TYR A 105 11.44 36.49 0.14
C TYR A 105 12.15 36.32 -1.22
N VAL A 106 13.25 37.04 -1.41
CA VAL A 106 14.10 36.95 -2.60
C VAL A 106 15.38 36.20 -2.22
N VAL A 107 15.52 34.94 -2.66
CA VAL A 107 16.67 34.07 -2.35
C VAL A 107 17.61 33.83 -3.53
N CYS A 108 17.30 34.45 -4.68
CA CYS A 108 18.08 34.43 -5.90
C CYS A 108 17.58 35.55 -6.85
N ARG A 109 18.39 35.90 -7.87
CA ARG A 109 18.04 36.92 -8.86
C ARG A 109 16.89 36.44 -9.77
N ARG A 110 15.78 37.19 -9.77
CA ARG A 110 14.57 36.88 -10.55
C ARG A 110 14.81 36.98 -12.05
N GLN A 111 14.21 36.06 -12.80
CA GLN A 111 14.27 35.99 -14.25
C GLN A 111 12.88 36.24 -14.84
N ALA A 112 12.75 37.27 -15.69
CA ALA A 112 11.46 37.69 -16.25
C ALA A 112 10.81 36.62 -17.15
N VAL A 113 11.59 35.65 -17.63
CA VAL A 113 11.13 34.61 -18.56
C VAL A 113 9.98 33.78 -18.00
N CYS A 114 9.98 33.43 -16.71
CA CYS A 114 8.95 32.58 -16.14
C CYS A 114 7.63 33.33 -15.91
N GLU A 115 7.70 34.60 -15.53
CA GLU A 115 6.51 35.45 -15.40
C GLU A 115 5.89 35.75 -16.77
N ASN A 116 6.72 35.86 -17.81
CA ASN A 116 6.25 36.04 -19.19
C ASN A 116 5.61 34.77 -19.78
N LEU A 117 6.17 33.59 -19.49
CA LEU A 117 5.63 32.31 -19.95
C LEU A 117 4.37 31.90 -19.17
N TYR A 118 4.31 32.22 -17.88
CA TYR A 118 3.21 31.88 -16.99
C TYR A 118 2.73 33.14 -16.24
N PRO A 119 1.81 33.92 -16.82
CA PRO A 119 1.30 35.14 -16.21
C PRO A 119 0.61 34.93 -14.85
N ASP A 120 0.20 33.71 -14.51
CA ASP A 120 -0.37 33.39 -13.21
C ASP A 120 0.66 33.39 -12.08
N PHE A 121 1.95 33.25 -12.40
CA PHE A 121 3.03 33.23 -11.39
C PHE A 121 3.15 34.55 -10.64
N VAL A 122 2.68 35.66 -11.21
CA VAL A 122 2.69 36.95 -10.50
C VAL A 122 1.49 37.15 -9.57
N LYS A 123 0.54 36.20 -9.49
CA LYS A 123 -0.69 36.31 -8.68
C LYS A 123 -0.44 35.84 -7.24
N PRO A 124 -0.41 36.73 -6.23
CA PRO A 124 -0.10 36.34 -4.85
C PRO A 124 -1.10 35.36 -4.24
N GLN A 125 -2.39 35.47 -4.59
CA GLN A 125 -3.45 34.57 -4.15
C GLN A 125 -3.32 33.13 -4.68
N MET A 126 -2.48 32.92 -5.71
CA MET A 126 -2.13 31.60 -6.25
C MET A 126 -0.72 31.16 -5.81
N GLY A 127 -0.07 31.94 -4.94
CA GLY A 127 1.33 31.78 -4.57
C GLY A 127 2.24 32.50 -5.57
N TYR A 128 2.67 33.72 -5.23
CA TYR A 128 3.62 34.47 -6.07
C TYR A 128 4.86 33.61 -6.30
N THR A 129 5.15 33.34 -7.57
CA THR A 129 6.21 32.45 -8.01
C THR A 129 7.16 33.21 -8.91
N TYR A 130 8.45 33.10 -8.65
CA TYR A 130 9.49 33.58 -9.55
C TYR A 130 10.45 32.44 -9.85
N CYS A 131 11.27 32.62 -10.88
CA CYS A 131 12.35 31.69 -11.15
C CYS A 131 13.69 32.38 -11.22
N CYS A 132 14.75 31.59 -11.04
CA CYS A 132 16.12 32.03 -11.11
C CYS A 132 17.01 30.92 -11.65
N THR A 133 18.23 31.28 -12.02
CA THR A 133 19.24 30.30 -12.43
C THR A 133 19.67 29.45 -11.24
N ILE A 134 20.15 28.23 -11.50
CA ILE A 134 20.83 27.44 -10.47
C ILE A 134 22.02 28.20 -9.87
N GLU A 135 22.73 28.97 -10.70
CA GLU A 135 23.88 29.80 -10.29
C GLU A 135 23.47 30.82 -9.22
N ASP A 136 22.42 31.59 -9.49
CA ASP A 136 21.89 32.59 -8.56
C ASP A 136 21.30 31.97 -7.27
N PHE A 137 21.00 30.67 -7.28
CA PHE A 137 20.47 29.93 -6.13
C PHE A 137 21.55 29.14 -5.37
N MET A 138 22.81 29.17 -5.79
CA MET A 138 23.87 28.30 -5.24
C MET A 138 24.07 28.43 -3.73
N ASP A 139 24.05 29.64 -3.18
CA ASP A 139 24.25 29.83 -1.74
C ASP A 139 23.09 29.24 -0.93
N THR A 140 21.86 29.42 -1.43
CA THR A 140 20.66 28.79 -0.87
C THR A 140 20.76 27.27 -1.00
N ALA A 141 21.17 26.75 -2.16
CA ALA A 141 21.37 25.32 -2.38
C ALA A 141 22.38 24.70 -1.40
N ARG A 142 23.52 25.36 -1.16
CA ARG A 142 24.52 24.94 -0.16
C ARG A 142 23.93 24.89 1.24
N SER A 143 23.20 25.93 1.65
CA SER A 143 22.58 25.99 2.97
C SER A 143 21.54 24.90 3.21
N LEU A 144 20.95 24.36 2.14
CA LEU A 144 19.94 23.30 2.16
C LEU A 144 20.51 21.92 1.84
N ALA A 145 21.84 21.78 1.73
CA ALA A 145 22.53 20.56 1.34
C ALA A 145 22.04 19.97 0.00
N LEU A 146 21.65 20.83 -0.95
CA LEU A 146 21.31 20.43 -2.31
C LEU A 146 22.57 20.27 -3.18
N PRO A 147 22.49 19.47 -4.26
CA PRO A 147 23.56 19.41 -5.25
C PRO A 147 23.89 20.80 -5.81
N VAL A 148 25.20 21.08 -5.94
CA VAL A 148 25.71 22.28 -6.59
C VAL A 148 26.39 21.89 -7.89
N HIS A 149 26.08 22.62 -8.96
CA HIS A 149 26.59 22.36 -10.31
C HIS A 149 27.40 23.57 -10.81
N PRO A 150 28.70 23.67 -10.48
CA PRO A 150 29.55 24.77 -10.93
C PRO A 150 29.68 24.77 -12.45
N GLY A 151 29.54 25.92 -13.11
CA GLY A 151 29.69 26.05 -14.57
C GLY A 151 28.44 25.71 -15.40
N THR A 152 27.26 25.66 -14.77
CA THR A 152 25.96 25.48 -15.45
C THR A 152 25.65 26.66 -16.37
N ALA A 153 25.22 26.40 -17.60
CA ALA A 153 24.92 27.47 -18.56
C ALA A 153 23.66 28.28 -18.14
N SER A 154 23.79 29.62 -18.16
CA SER A 154 22.67 30.56 -17.95
C SER A 154 21.65 30.52 -19.11
N ILE A 155 20.43 31.02 -18.84
CA ILE A 155 19.13 30.95 -19.54
C ILE A 155 19.11 31.25 -21.07
N GLY A 156 20.26 31.54 -21.70
CA GLY A 156 20.39 31.73 -23.14
C GLY A 156 19.93 30.53 -24.00
N GLY A 157 19.92 29.30 -23.45
CA GLY A 157 19.47 28.09 -24.16
C GLY A 157 17.96 27.78 -24.07
N PHE A 158 17.27 28.20 -23.01
CA PHE A 158 15.85 27.84 -22.81
C PHE A 158 14.89 28.68 -23.68
N SER A 159 15.27 29.92 -24.02
CA SER A 159 14.45 30.82 -24.86
C SER A 159 14.47 30.41 -26.35
N ASN A 160 15.60 29.90 -26.84
CA ASN A 160 15.74 29.48 -28.23
C ASN A 160 15.11 28.11 -28.49
N ASP A 161 15.17 27.16 -27.56
CA ASP A 161 14.48 25.85 -27.71
C ASP A 161 12.94 25.99 -27.68
N ILE A 162 12.40 26.95 -26.91
CA ILE A 162 10.95 27.21 -26.86
C ILE A 162 10.48 27.97 -28.11
N LYS A 163 11.33 28.81 -28.71
CA LYS A 163 11.01 29.52 -29.97
C LYS A 163 11.23 28.65 -31.22
N GLU A 164 12.24 27.79 -31.27
CA GLU A 164 12.53 26.95 -32.45
C GLU A 164 11.64 25.71 -32.55
N ASN A 165 11.18 25.13 -31.44
CA ASN A 165 10.21 24.02 -31.48
C ASN A 165 8.78 24.46 -31.84
N CYS A 166 8.46 25.76 -31.76
CA CYS A 166 7.22 26.32 -32.32
C CYS A 166 7.33 26.64 -33.82
N PHE A 167 8.54 26.65 -34.42
CA PHE A 167 8.71 26.95 -35.85
C PHE A 167 8.70 25.70 -36.74
N ARG A 168 8.98 24.50 -36.18
CA ARG A 168 8.89 23.23 -36.91
C ARG A 168 7.49 22.59 -36.92
N SER A 169 6.59 23.01 -36.04
CA SER A 169 5.16 22.67 -36.13
C SER A 169 4.41 23.90 -36.64
N GLN A 170 3.93 23.84 -37.88
CA GLN A 170 3.19 24.94 -38.52
C GLN A 170 1.89 25.23 -37.76
N CYS A 171 1.97 26.07 -36.73
CA CYS A 171 0.92 27.02 -36.41
C CYS A 171 0.95 28.12 -37.48
N SER A 172 0.23 27.92 -38.59
CA SER A 172 -0.25 29.03 -39.40
C SER A 172 -1.65 28.74 -39.95
N ARG A 173 -2.49 29.75 -39.76
CA ARG A 173 -3.89 29.89 -40.14
C ARG A 173 -4.16 29.40 -41.57
N SER A 174 -5.10 28.46 -41.75
CA SER A 174 -6.26 28.68 -42.63
C SER A 174 -7.30 27.55 -42.57
N LYS A 175 -8.56 27.97 -42.35
CA LYS A 175 -9.82 27.39 -42.83
C LYS A 175 -10.18 25.96 -42.40
N LEU A 176 -10.76 25.84 -41.20
CA LEU A 176 -11.93 24.95 -41.02
C LEU A 176 -13.07 25.73 -40.34
N SER A 177 -14.27 25.45 -40.84
CA SER A 177 -15.50 26.25 -40.82
C SER A 177 -15.98 26.75 -39.45
N ALA A 178 -16.42 28.01 -39.44
CA ALA A 178 -16.89 28.80 -38.30
C ALA A 178 -18.29 28.45 -37.77
N THR A 179 -18.76 27.21 -37.90
CA THR A 179 -20.13 26.82 -37.48
C THR A 179 -20.20 26.05 -36.15
N MET A 180 -19.09 25.59 -35.56
CA MET A 180 -19.13 24.83 -34.29
C MET A 180 -18.69 25.61 -33.04
N ILE A 181 -18.02 26.76 -33.18
CA ILE A 181 -17.52 27.54 -32.03
C ILE A 181 -18.60 28.48 -31.47
N ALA A 182 -19.56 28.91 -32.29
CA ALA A 182 -20.67 29.75 -31.83
C ALA A 182 -21.61 29.03 -30.84
N ALA A 183 -21.77 27.70 -30.93
CA ALA A 183 -22.71 26.96 -30.08
C ALA A 183 -22.20 26.67 -28.65
N LYS A 184 -20.87 26.67 -28.43
CA LYS A 184 -20.29 26.37 -27.10
C LYS A 184 -20.11 27.60 -26.20
N TYR A 185 -20.01 28.80 -26.76
CA TYR A 185 -19.82 30.03 -25.98
C TYR A 185 -21.14 30.68 -25.53
N THR A 186 -22.27 30.43 -26.20
CA THR A 186 -23.58 30.94 -25.77
C THR A 186 -24.09 30.23 -24.52
N VAL A 187 -23.82 28.93 -24.36
CA VAL A 187 -24.21 28.15 -23.17
C VAL A 187 -23.41 28.58 -21.94
N LEU A 188 -22.11 28.89 -22.12
CA LEU A 188 -21.25 29.35 -21.02
C LEU A 188 -21.61 30.78 -20.56
N LEU A 189 -21.98 31.68 -21.48
CA LEU A 189 -22.43 33.03 -21.14
C LEU A 189 -23.82 33.04 -20.47
N VAL A 190 -24.73 32.12 -20.84
CA VAL A 190 -26.04 31.95 -20.18
C VAL A 190 -25.87 31.32 -18.78
N LEU A 191 -24.91 30.43 -18.57
CA LEU A 191 -24.57 29.89 -17.25
C LEU A 191 -23.96 30.95 -16.32
N ILE A 192 -23.08 31.80 -16.85
CA ILE A 192 -22.47 32.90 -16.08
C ILE A 192 -23.50 33.98 -15.74
N ALA A 193 -24.43 34.31 -16.65
CA ALA A 193 -25.51 35.26 -16.38
C ALA A 193 -26.50 34.74 -15.31
N ASN A 194 -26.81 33.44 -15.31
CA ASN A 194 -27.67 32.83 -14.29
C ASN A 194 -26.98 32.74 -12.91
N LEU A 195 -25.66 32.52 -12.86
CA LEU A 195 -24.88 32.55 -11.61
C LEU A 195 -24.82 33.97 -10.99
N VAL A 196 -24.76 35.02 -11.82
CA VAL A 196 -24.76 36.42 -11.35
C VAL A 196 -26.15 36.84 -10.84
N LEU A 197 -27.24 36.34 -11.43
CA LEU A 197 -28.61 36.59 -10.95
C LEU A 197 -28.92 35.87 -9.62
N ILE A 198 -28.34 34.69 -9.38
CA ILE A 198 -28.51 33.94 -8.12
C ILE A 198 -27.78 34.63 -6.95
N GLN A 199 -26.62 35.26 -7.19
CA GLN A 199 -25.92 36.04 -6.16
C GLN A 199 -26.63 37.36 -5.80
N ALA A 200 -27.35 37.97 -6.75
CA ALA A 200 -28.10 39.21 -6.50
C ALA A 200 -29.38 38.99 -5.67
N ALA A 201 -29.99 37.79 -5.72
CA ALA A 201 -31.14 37.43 -4.90
C ALA A 201 -30.76 37.19 -3.42
N SER A 202 -29.62 36.53 -3.18
CA SER A 202 -29.13 36.23 -1.81
C SER A 202 -28.71 37.46 -1.00
N LEU A 203 -28.42 38.59 -1.65
CA LEU A 203 -28.06 39.86 -0.99
C LEU A 203 -29.28 40.70 -0.59
N LYS A 204 -30.47 40.44 -1.15
CA LYS A 204 -31.72 41.12 -0.74
C LYS A 204 -32.32 40.53 0.54
N ASP A 205 -32.17 39.23 0.76
CA ASP A 205 -32.73 38.56 1.95
C ASP A 205 -31.93 38.88 3.23
N ALA A 206 -30.62 39.14 3.12
CA ALA A 206 -29.77 39.51 4.26
C ALA A 206 -29.99 40.95 4.78
N ALA A 207 -30.69 41.81 4.04
CA ALA A 207 -30.96 43.20 4.44
C ALA A 207 -32.27 43.34 5.25
N SER A 208 -33.09 42.28 5.34
CA SER A 208 -34.41 42.30 6.01
C SER A 208 -34.37 41.96 7.50
N GLU A 209 -33.26 41.45 8.04
CA GLU A 209 -33.19 40.96 9.43
C GLU A 209 -32.47 41.92 10.41
N LEU A 210 -32.17 43.15 9.98
CA LEU A 210 -31.41 44.12 10.81
C LEU A 210 -32.24 45.20 11.51
N ASN A 211 -33.57 45.12 11.49
CA ASN A 211 -34.44 46.02 12.25
C ASN A 211 -35.48 45.22 13.03
N GLU A 212 -35.19 44.90 14.29
CA GLU A 212 -36.12 45.01 15.42
C GLU A 212 -35.42 44.63 16.74
N VAL A 213 -35.32 45.60 17.64
CA VAL A 213 -34.96 45.41 19.05
C VAL A 213 -36.17 45.85 19.87
N PRO A 214 -36.55 45.10 20.91
CA PRO A 214 -36.90 45.77 22.17
C PRO A 214 -36.17 45.20 23.39
N ALA A 215 -36.08 46.06 24.40
CA ALA A 215 -35.34 45.96 25.65
C ALA A 215 -36.02 45.03 26.70
N PRO A 216 -35.37 44.74 27.86
CA PRO A 216 -35.74 43.66 28.76
C PRO A 216 -36.71 44.11 29.85
N ASP A 217 -37.57 43.20 30.30
CA ASP A 217 -38.31 43.36 31.56
C ASP A 217 -38.15 42.15 32.48
N THR A 218 -37.96 42.50 33.74
CA THR A 218 -37.89 41.73 34.97
C THR A 218 -39.22 41.09 35.33
N ASP A 219 -39.24 39.87 35.90
CA ASP A 219 -39.87 39.62 37.21
C ASP A 219 -39.75 38.17 37.72
N VAL A 220 -39.95 38.08 39.03
CA VAL A 220 -39.45 37.10 39.99
C VAL A 220 -40.55 36.14 40.50
N ALA A 221 -40.14 34.87 40.66
CA ALA A 221 -40.58 33.82 41.62
C ALA A 221 -42.01 33.21 41.48
N VAL A 222 -42.29 31.95 41.85
CA VAL A 222 -42.24 31.36 43.20
C VAL A 222 -42.60 29.84 43.13
N HIS A 223 -41.83 29.05 43.91
CA HIS A 223 -42.10 27.77 44.64
C HIS A 223 -43.00 26.63 44.11
N GLU A 224 -42.51 25.38 44.22
CA GLU A 224 -42.78 24.52 45.39
C GLU A 224 -41.88 23.25 45.51
N LYS A 225 -41.90 22.68 46.72
CA LYS A 225 -40.90 21.84 47.42
C LYS A 225 -41.08 20.31 47.22
N LYS A 226 -40.02 19.52 47.43
CA LYS A 226 -39.79 18.68 48.66
C LYS A 226 -38.61 17.70 48.57
N ASP A 227 -37.73 17.81 49.56
CA ASP A 227 -36.78 16.80 50.05
C ASP A 227 -37.46 15.62 50.78
N LYS A 228 -36.83 14.42 50.76
CA LYS A 228 -36.17 13.82 51.95
C LYS A 228 -35.46 12.47 51.69
N LYS A 229 -34.27 12.38 52.32
CA LYS A 229 -33.33 11.27 52.59
C LYS A 229 -33.86 10.18 53.55
N HIS A 230 -33.29 8.96 53.52
CA HIS A 230 -32.38 8.38 54.57
C HIS A 230 -31.84 6.97 54.17
N VAL A 231 -30.52 6.68 54.16
CA VAL A 231 -29.58 6.15 55.21
C VAL A 231 -29.60 4.61 55.31
N VAL A 232 -28.47 3.86 55.29
CA VAL A 232 -27.60 3.39 56.42
C VAL A 232 -26.36 2.68 55.79
N GLU A 233 -25.12 3.18 55.93
CA GLU A 233 -23.97 2.82 56.83
C GLU A 233 -22.90 1.87 56.25
N VAL A 234 -21.70 2.06 56.80
CA VAL A 234 -20.33 1.74 56.36
C VAL A 234 -19.68 0.81 57.40
N ASP A 235 -18.48 0.30 57.09
CA ASP A 235 -17.34 -0.11 57.94
C ASP A 235 -16.90 -1.56 57.67
N GLU A 236 -15.63 -2.01 57.67
CA GLU A 236 -14.26 -1.50 57.86
C GLU A 236 -13.31 -2.62 57.28
N VAL A 237 -12.22 -2.35 56.54
CA VAL A 237 -10.76 -2.31 56.91
C VAL A 237 -10.02 -3.67 57.13
N VAL A 238 -8.78 -3.72 56.57
CA VAL A 238 -7.52 -4.46 56.91
C VAL A 238 -7.16 -5.80 56.18
N GLU A 239 -5.95 -5.81 55.58
CA GLU A 239 -5.05 -6.95 55.22
C GLU A 239 -4.64 -7.82 56.47
N PRO A 240 -3.75 -8.88 56.49
CA PRO A 240 -2.74 -9.35 55.52
C PRO A 240 -2.40 -10.88 55.45
N HIS A 241 -1.36 -11.20 54.65
CA HIS A 241 -0.33 -12.28 54.74
C HIS A 241 -0.63 -13.79 54.52
N ALA A 242 -0.04 -14.30 53.42
CA ALA A 242 0.82 -15.50 53.20
C ALA A 242 0.66 -16.79 54.05
N LYS A 243 0.54 -17.94 53.35
CA LYS A 243 1.41 -19.14 53.53
C LYS A 243 1.21 -20.20 52.43
N GLU A 244 2.31 -20.88 52.14
CA GLU A 244 2.48 -22.09 51.31
C GLU A 244 1.59 -23.25 51.76
N GLU A 245 1.11 -24.10 50.84
CA GLU A 245 1.25 -25.56 51.00
C GLU A 245 0.99 -26.38 49.73
N LYS A 246 1.66 -27.54 49.74
CA LYS A 246 1.80 -28.58 48.72
C LYS A 246 0.49 -29.27 48.38
N VAL A 247 0.37 -29.79 47.15
CA VAL A 247 -0.59 -30.85 46.82
C VAL A 247 0.19 -32.12 46.53
N HIS A 248 -0.02 -33.11 47.40
CA HIS A 248 0.43 -34.49 47.28
C HIS A 248 -0.46 -35.27 46.30
N GLU A 249 0.24 -36.06 45.49
CA GLU A 249 -0.08 -37.40 44.96
C GLU A 249 -1.25 -38.14 45.65
N ASN A 250 -2.15 -38.74 44.86
CA ASN A 250 -2.70 -40.05 45.14
C ASN A 250 -3.25 -40.74 43.88
N VAL A 251 -2.84 -42.00 43.79
CA VAL A 251 -3.19 -43.07 42.86
C VAL A 251 -4.57 -43.63 43.24
N GLU A 252 -5.39 -44.03 42.26
CA GLU A 252 -6.36 -45.13 42.47
C GLU A 252 -6.77 -45.78 41.14
N ASP A 253 -6.22 -46.98 40.96
CA ASP A 253 -6.75 -48.26 40.50
C ASP A 253 -7.74 -48.44 39.34
N VAL A 254 -7.31 -49.40 38.54
CA VAL A 254 -7.89 -50.10 37.40
C VAL A 254 -8.91 -51.14 37.86
N VAL A 255 -10.08 -51.20 37.22
CA VAL A 255 -11.00 -52.35 37.31
C VAL A 255 -11.17 -52.98 35.93
N VAL A 256 -10.83 -54.27 35.88
CA VAL A 256 -10.95 -55.21 34.76
C VAL A 256 -12.35 -55.82 34.72
N TYR A 257 -12.92 -55.99 33.53
CA TYR A 257 -13.93 -57.03 33.26
C TYR A 257 -13.60 -57.77 31.96
N GLU A 258 -13.36 -59.07 32.08
CA GLU A 258 -13.23 -60.05 30.99
C GLU A 258 -14.58 -60.29 30.28
N LYS A 259 -14.53 -60.62 28.98
CA LYS A 259 -15.49 -61.56 28.36
C LYS A 259 -14.82 -62.46 27.32
N LYS A 260 -15.11 -63.75 27.46
CA LYS A 260 -14.59 -64.92 26.74
C LYS A 260 -15.17 -65.11 25.33
N GLY A 261 -14.31 -65.55 24.41
CA GLY A 261 -14.49 -66.77 23.61
C GLY A 261 -15.02 -66.68 22.17
N LYS A 262 -14.21 -67.09 21.18
CA LYS A 262 -14.28 -68.42 20.52
C LYS A 262 -13.22 -68.57 19.42
N VAL A 263 -12.58 -69.74 19.43
CA VAL A 263 -11.58 -70.25 18.48
C VAL A 263 -12.28 -70.84 17.24
N PRO A 264 -11.65 -70.77 16.05
CA PRO A 264 -11.63 -71.93 15.15
C PRO A 264 -10.22 -72.37 14.77
N LYS A 265 -10.16 -73.63 14.33
CA LYS A 265 -9.03 -74.56 14.26
C LYS A 265 -7.98 -74.23 13.19
N VAL A 266 -6.76 -74.63 13.51
CA VAL A 266 -5.62 -74.81 12.59
C VAL A 266 -5.84 -76.05 11.72
N GLN A 267 -5.42 -75.97 10.46
CA GLN A 267 -5.05 -77.12 9.63
C GLN A 267 -3.74 -76.74 8.93
N ASP A 268 -2.72 -77.57 9.17
CA ASP A 268 -1.36 -77.50 8.61
C ASP A 268 -1.40 -77.66 7.08
N ASP A 269 -0.48 -76.98 6.36
CA ASP A 269 0.43 -77.62 5.40
C ASP A 269 1.38 -76.57 4.75
N ASP A 270 2.62 -77.03 4.53
CA ASP A 270 3.71 -76.54 3.70
C ASP A 270 4.56 -75.30 4.12
N LEU A 271 5.72 -75.66 4.68
CA LEU A 271 6.97 -74.91 4.72
C LEU A 271 7.51 -74.73 3.29
N ASP A 272 7.36 -73.53 2.73
CA ASP A 272 8.25 -73.06 1.65
C ASP A 272 9.17 -71.96 2.21
N VAL A 273 10.46 -72.30 2.26
CA VAL A 273 11.55 -71.37 2.50
C VAL A 273 11.63 -70.43 1.30
N VAL A 274 11.05 -69.25 1.41
CA VAL A 274 11.29 -68.16 0.46
C VAL A 274 12.59 -67.48 0.88
N GLU A 275 13.67 -67.77 0.14
CA GLU A 275 14.91 -67.00 0.18
C GLU A 275 14.61 -65.49 0.04
N PRO A 276 15.31 -64.60 0.76
CA PRO A 276 15.13 -63.17 0.58
C PRO A 276 15.54 -62.81 -0.84
N GLN A 277 14.57 -62.46 -1.67
CA GLN A 277 14.78 -61.86 -2.98
C GLN A 277 15.59 -60.58 -2.77
N VAL A 278 16.87 -60.62 -3.15
CA VAL A 278 17.73 -59.45 -3.27
C VAL A 278 17.06 -58.52 -4.28
N ALA A 279 16.58 -57.38 -3.81
CA ALA A 279 16.01 -56.36 -4.68
C ALA A 279 17.06 -55.92 -5.71
N ASP A 280 16.66 -55.96 -6.98
CA ASP A 280 17.42 -55.47 -8.12
C ASP A 280 17.76 -53.97 -7.91
N PRO A 281 19.04 -53.56 -7.92
CA PRO A 281 19.44 -52.17 -7.72
C PRO A 281 18.94 -51.20 -8.81
N ASP A 282 18.44 -51.70 -9.95
CA ASP A 282 18.14 -50.87 -11.13
C ASP A 282 16.64 -50.61 -11.39
N THR A 283 15.73 -51.09 -10.54
CA THR A 283 14.32 -50.64 -10.61
C THR A 283 14.15 -49.27 -9.94
N ILE A 284 14.35 -48.21 -10.71
CA ILE A 284 13.85 -46.88 -10.38
C ILE A 284 12.32 -46.96 -10.33
N GLY A 285 11.72 -47.03 -9.14
CA GLY A 285 10.27 -47.00 -9.01
C GLY A 285 9.72 -45.63 -9.40
N GLU A 286 8.60 -45.60 -10.12
CA GLU A 286 7.93 -44.36 -10.46
C GLU A 286 7.13 -43.86 -9.25
N CYS A 287 7.42 -42.64 -8.79
CA CYS A 287 6.56 -41.97 -7.83
C CYS A 287 5.51 -41.12 -8.52
N ASN A 288 4.32 -41.11 -7.93
CA ASN A 288 3.18 -40.34 -8.38
C ASN A 288 2.54 -39.72 -7.13
N PHE A 289 2.75 -38.43 -6.88
CA PHE A 289 2.17 -37.74 -5.71
C PHE A 289 1.00 -36.83 -6.10
N ASP A 290 -0.08 -36.90 -5.32
CA ASP A 290 -1.16 -35.91 -5.33
C ASP A 290 -0.68 -34.74 -4.49
N PHE A 291 -0.42 -33.61 -5.15
CA PHE A 291 0.16 -32.44 -4.50
C PHE A 291 -0.68 -31.91 -3.34
N MET A 292 -2.01 -32.02 -3.39
CA MET A 292 -2.88 -31.49 -2.35
C MET A 292 -3.05 -32.46 -1.18
N LYS A 293 -2.89 -33.78 -1.41
CA LYS A 293 -3.09 -34.81 -0.38
C LYS A 293 -1.78 -35.28 0.25
N ASP A 294 -0.76 -35.48 -0.56
CA ASP A 294 0.51 -36.07 -0.11
C ASP A 294 1.47 -35.00 0.45
N LEU A 295 1.28 -33.72 0.10
CA LEU A 295 2.01 -32.58 0.66
C LEU A 295 1.09 -31.70 1.53
N ALA A 296 0.20 -32.33 2.29
CA ALA A 296 -0.84 -31.67 3.08
C ALA A 296 -0.42 -31.33 4.51
N ASN A 297 0.78 -31.71 4.97
CA ASN A 297 1.15 -31.48 6.37
C ASN A 297 1.31 -29.97 6.62
N PRO A 298 0.55 -29.38 7.56
CA PRO A 298 0.54 -27.92 7.74
C PRO A 298 1.81 -27.36 8.37
N TYR A 299 2.64 -28.23 8.99
CA TYR A 299 3.86 -27.83 9.68
C TYR A 299 5.12 -28.10 8.88
N VAL A 300 5.03 -28.71 7.69
CA VAL A 300 6.21 -28.99 6.86
C VAL A 300 6.40 -27.87 5.85
N LEU A 301 7.62 -27.35 5.76
CA LEU A 301 8.02 -26.50 4.65
C LEU A 301 8.49 -27.38 3.49
N TYR A 302 7.72 -27.39 2.41
CA TYR A 302 8.05 -28.10 1.17
C TYR A 302 8.84 -27.18 0.25
N LEU A 303 10.14 -27.44 0.11
CA LEU A 303 11.09 -26.59 -0.59
C LEU A 303 11.78 -27.32 -1.74
N LYS A 304 12.30 -26.59 -2.71
CA LYS A 304 13.16 -27.15 -3.75
C LYS A 304 14.48 -27.65 -3.14
N PRO A 305 15.06 -28.76 -3.62
CA PRO A 305 16.27 -29.36 -3.05
C PRO A 305 17.45 -28.40 -2.89
N THR A 306 17.69 -27.55 -3.89
CA THR A 306 18.91 -26.72 -4.00
C THR A 306 18.70 -25.24 -3.70
N SER A 307 17.63 -24.62 -4.18
CA SER A 307 17.43 -23.18 -4.05
C SER A 307 16.73 -22.73 -2.76
N TYR A 308 16.15 -23.66 -1.99
CA TYR A 308 15.29 -23.35 -0.84
C TYR A 308 14.03 -22.55 -1.19
N ASP A 309 13.71 -22.37 -2.48
CA ASP A 309 12.41 -21.82 -2.89
C ASP A 309 11.29 -22.78 -2.50
N TRP A 310 10.07 -22.26 -2.38
CA TRP A 310 8.88 -23.10 -2.27
C TRP A 310 8.76 -24.08 -3.44
N PHE A 311 8.45 -25.33 -3.12
CA PHE A 311 8.22 -26.38 -4.09
C PHE A 311 6.74 -26.41 -4.48
N TYR A 312 6.45 -26.12 -5.74
CA TYR A 312 5.11 -26.15 -6.31
C TYR A 312 5.05 -27.12 -7.48
N ALA A 313 3.95 -27.88 -7.58
CA ALA A 313 3.63 -28.58 -8.81
C ALA A 313 3.04 -27.57 -9.82
N ILE A 314 3.80 -27.23 -10.86
CA ILE A 314 3.33 -26.38 -11.97
C ILE A 314 2.79 -27.31 -13.06
N GLY A 315 1.58 -27.84 -12.89
CA GLY A 315 0.97 -28.76 -13.88
C GLY A 315 -0.28 -29.48 -13.38
N LYS A 316 -1.23 -29.74 -14.29
CA LYS A 316 -2.39 -30.63 -14.03
C LYS A 316 -1.91 -32.08 -14.08
N GLY A 317 -1.26 -32.54 -13.03
CA GLY A 317 -0.76 -33.91 -12.99
C GLY A 317 -0.02 -34.20 -11.70
N PRO A 318 0.17 -35.49 -11.38
CA PRO A 318 0.95 -35.87 -10.23
C PRO A 318 2.43 -35.52 -10.41
N ILE A 319 3.15 -35.36 -9.29
CA ILE A 319 4.59 -35.18 -9.33
C ILE A 319 5.22 -36.52 -9.73
N HIS A 320 5.84 -36.55 -10.91
CA HIS A 320 6.66 -37.65 -11.39
C HIS A 320 8.12 -37.37 -11.03
N SER A 321 8.79 -38.32 -10.37
CA SER A 321 10.22 -38.24 -10.07
C SER A 321 10.86 -39.58 -10.36
N ASN A 322 11.87 -39.57 -11.23
CA ASN A 322 12.49 -40.77 -11.79
C ASN A 322 13.98 -40.89 -11.41
N ALA A 323 14.59 -39.91 -10.72
CA ALA A 323 15.93 -40.05 -10.15
C ALA A 323 16.27 -38.88 -9.22
N GLY A 324 16.86 -39.19 -8.07
CA GLY A 324 17.45 -38.22 -7.15
C GLY A 324 16.45 -37.43 -6.29
N PRO A 325 16.96 -36.51 -5.46
CA PRO A 325 16.14 -35.73 -4.55
C PRO A 325 15.24 -34.75 -5.31
N PHE A 326 13.93 -34.80 -5.08
CA PHE A 326 12.97 -33.91 -5.76
C PHE A 326 12.43 -32.80 -4.85
N ALA A 327 12.47 -33.00 -3.52
CA ALA A 327 12.03 -32.01 -2.56
C ALA A 327 12.92 -32.02 -1.30
N ARG A 328 12.93 -30.87 -0.64
CA ARG A 328 13.45 -30.66 0.71
C ARG A 328 12.29 -30.46 1.66
N LEU A 329 12.28 -31.18 2.76
CA LEU A 329 11.33 -30.99 3.86
C LEU A 329 12.08 -30.29 5.00
N ALA A 330 11.49 -29.26 5.60
CA ALA A 330 12.14 -28.52 6.69
C ALA A 330 11.17 -28.17 7.84
N CYS A 331 11.70 -28.27 9.06
CA CYS A 331 11.07 -27.88 10.33
C CYS A 331 11.96 -26.83 11.01
N THR A 332 11.46 -25.60 11.19
CA THR A 332 12.21 -24.49 11.76
C THR A 332 12.21 -24.46 13.29
N ALA A 333 11.11 -24.89 13.92
CA ALA A 333 10.95 -24.90 15.38
C ALA A 333 11.12 -26.30 16.02
N GLY A 334 11.00 -27.36 15.22
CA GLY A 334 11.02 -28.76 15.67
C GLY A 334 12.01 -29.64 14.91
N LYS A 335 11.75 -30.95 14.92
CA LYS A 335 12.47 -31.94 14.11
C LYS A 335 11.48 -32.66 13.19
N ILE A 336 12.02 -33.30 12.15
CA ILE A 336 11.27 -34.15 11.24
C ILE A 336 10.72 -35.34 12.01
N THR A 337 9.46 -35.69 11.78
CA THR A 337 8.81 -36.89 12.30
C THR A 337 8.49 -37.84 11.15
N VAL A 338 8.46 -39.14 11.42
CA VAL A 338 7.98 -40.17 10.49
C VAL A 338 6.91 -40.97 11.22
N GLY A 339 5.65 -40.76 10.86
CA GLY A 339 4.52 -41.16 11.70
C GLY A 339 4.60 -40.49 13.07
N SER A 340 4.60 -41.29 14.14
CA SER A 340 4.77 -40.82 15.53
C SER A 340 6.24 -40.68 15.96
N GLU A 341 7.20 -41.20 15.17
CA GLU A 341 8.60 -41.27 15.57
C GLU A 341 9.33 -39.96 15.32
N LEU A 342 10.10 -39.51 16.31
CA LEU A 342 10.90 -38.29 16.23
C LEU A 342 12.29 -38.60 15.68
N THR A 343 12.68 -37.92 14.61
CA THR A 343 14.05 -38.04 14.06
C THR A 343 14.99 -36.99 14.66
N LYS A 344 16.28 -37.09 14.37
CA LYS A 344 17.28 -36.06 14.74
C LYS A 344 17.33 -34.86 13.78
N TYR A 345 16.69 -34.94 12.62
CA TYR A 345 16.87 -34.01 11.51
C TYR A 345 15.93 -32.81 11.60
N LYS A 346 16.41 -31.62 11.23
CA LYS A 346 15.56 -30.42 11.05
C LYS A 346 15.18 -30.18 9.59
N SER A 347 16.01 -30.63 8.66
CA SER A 347 15.74 -30.60 7.24
C SER A 347 16.28 -31.87 6.61
N VAL A 348 15.55 -32.41 5.65
CA VAL A 348 15.90 -33.61 4.90
C VAL A 348 15.63 -33.41 3.42
N LEU A 349 16.43 -34.07 2.59
CA LEU A 349 16.12 -34.27 1.18
C LEU A 349 15.36 -35.59 1.05
N VAL A 350 14.35 -35.61 0.18
CA VAL A 350 13.58 -36.83 -0.11
C VAL A 350 13.69 -37.18 -1.59
N GLN A 351 13.88 -38.48 -1.84
CA GLN A 351 13.95 -39.05 -3.18
C GLN A 351 12.91 -40.15 -3.36
N CYS A 352 12.51 -40.37 -4.61
CA CYS A 352 11.51 -41.38 -4.92
C CYS A 352 12.04 -42.81 -4.67
N VAL A 353 11.19 -43.67 -4.12
CA VAL A 353 11.40 -45.12 -4.11
C VAL A 353 10.40 -45.80 -5.04
N ASN A 354 9.10 -45.72 -4.74
CA ASN A 354 8.03 -46.26 -5.58
C ASN A 354 6.66 -45.74 -5.09
N GLY A 355 5.76 -45.40 -6.02
CA GLY A 355 4.38 -45.03 -5.73
C GLY A 355 4.28 -43.76 -4.87
N LYS A 356 4.01 -43.92 -3.57
CA LYS A 356 3.94 -42.84 -2.58
C LYS A 356 5.09 -42.85 -1.57
N THR A 357 5.99 -43.82 -1.69
CA THR A 357 7.08 -44.04 -0.75
C THR A 357 8.30 -43.24 -1.20
N VAL A 358 8.87 -42.52 -0.25
CA VAL A 358 10.12 -41.77 -0.41
C VAL A 358 11.16 -42.28 0.58
N GLN A 359 12.42 -42.14 0.19
CA GLN A 359 13.55 -42.33 1.09
C GLN A 359 14.07 -40.96 1.53
N ILE A 360 14.40 -40.83 2.82
CA ILE A 360 15.19 -39.71 3.31
C ILE A 360 16.64 -39.96 2.88
N VAL A 361 17.17 -39.07 2.04
CA VAL A 361 18.51 -39.16 1.46
C VAL A 361 19.56 -39.30 2.57
N ASP A 362 20.59 -40.11 2.32
CA ASP A 362 21.66 -40.47 3.26
C ASP A 362 21.19 -41.25 4.50
N THR A 363 20.01 -41.88 4.44
CA THR A 363 19.49 -42.74 5.52
C THR A 363 18.77 -43.96 4.94
N GLU A 364 18.58 -44.99 5.77
CA GLU A 364 17.74 -46.16 5.44
C GLU A 364 16.25 -45.91 5.69
N ILE A 365 15.86 -44.69 6.09
CA ILE A 365 14.48 -44.37 6.46
C ILE A 365 13.64 -44.21 5.19
N GLN A 366 12.67 -45.09 5.01
CA GLN A 366 11.65 -45.00 3.98
C GLN A 366 10.26 -44.85 4.60
N ALA A 367 9.44 -43.98 4.03
CA ALA A 367 8.08 -43.75 4.49
C ALA A 367 7.20 -43.22 3.36
N LYS A 368 5.88 -43.26 3.52
CA LYS A 368 5.00 -42.50 2.63
C LYS A 368 5.24 -41.02 2.86
N LEU A 369 5.31 -40.22 1.79
CA LEU A 369 5.60 -38.78 1.89
C LEU A 369 4.67 -38.06 2.87
N ARG A 370 3.38 -38.41 2.84
CA ARG A 370 2.34 -37.85 3.73
C ARG A 370 2.57 -38.13 5.22
N ASP A 371 3.31 -39.18 5.55
CA ASP A 371 3.57 -39.61 6.93
C ASP A 371 4.81 -38.87 7.50
N ILE A 372 5.53 -38.09 6.68
CA ILE A 372 6.64 -37.24 7.11
C ILE A 372 6.09 -35.89 7.56
N GLY A 373 6.42 -35.48 8.79
CA GLY A 373 5.88 -34.28 9.43
C GLY A 373 6.93 -33.47 10.17
N CYS A 374 6.46 -32.48 10.93
CA CYS A 374 7.26 -31.73 11.89
C CYS A 374 6.68 -31.84 13.29
N SER A 375 7.55 -32.00 14.28
CA SER A 375 7.17 -32.18 15.69
C SER A 375 6.61 -30.92 16.36
N ALA A 376 6.70 -29.76 15.70
CA ALA A 376 6.26 -28.47 16.21
C ALA A 376 5.78 -27.58 15.08
N TYR A 377 4.85 -26.67 15.39
CA TYR A 377 4.35 -25.66 14.49
C TYR A 377 5.48 -24.71 14.00
N GLN A 378 5.46 -24.34 12.71
CA GLN A 378 6.43 -23.39 12.17
C GLN A 378 5.90 -21.97 12.31
N GLU A 379 6.57 -21.17 13.14
CA GLU A 379 6.24 -19.78 13.32
C GLU A 379 6.94 -18.93 12.25
N PRO A 380 6.19 -18.26 11.33
CA PRO A 380 6.79 -17.30 10.43
C PRO A 380 7.26 -16.07 11.22
N ILE A 381 8.25 -15.37 10.71
CA ILE A 381 8.77 -14.13 11.29
C ILE A 381 8.80 -13.02 10.25
N THR A 382 8.52 -11.80 10.68
CA THR A 382 8.77 -10.59 9.90
C THR A 382 10.17 -10.07 10.17
N ARG A 383 10.85 -9.52 9.17
CA ARG A 383 12.15 -8.87 9.35
C ARG A 383 12.37 -7.72 8.37
N LEU A 384 13.12 -6.71 8.80
CA LEU A 384 13.70 -5.74 7.87
C LEU A 384 14.83 -6.40 7.08
N THR A 385 14.99 -5.98 5.84
CA THR A 385 16.13 -6.35 4.99
C THR A 385 17.09 -5.17 4.89
N LYS A 386 18.24 -5.39 4.23
CA LYS A 386 19.17 -4.31 3.86
C LYS A 386 18.79 -3.66 2.51
N HIS A 387 17.73 -4.12 1.87
CA HIS A 387 17.29 -3.63 0.57
C HIS A 387 16.33 -2.45 0.73
N GLU A 388 16.33 -1.59 -0.28
CA GLU A 388 15.41 -0.47 -0.38
C GLU A 388 14.81 -0.45 -1.79
N THR A 389 13.59 0.06 -1.89
CA THR A 389 12.97 0.43 -3.17
C THR A 389 13.77 1.54 -3.84
N VAL A 390 13.54 1.74 -5.14
CA VAL A 390 14.15 2.84 -5.93
C VAL A 390 13.85 4.25 -5.39
N ILE A 391 12.84 4.38 -4.53
CA ILE A 391 12.47 5.64 -3.86
C ILE A 391 12.97 5.72 -2.40
N GLY A 392 13.90 4.85 -2.00
CA GLY A 392 14.52 4.86 -0.66
C GLY A 392 13.61 4.38 0.47
N LYS A 393 12.60 3.54 0.16
CA LYS A 393 11.83 2.84 1.21
C LYS A 393 12.47 1.51 1.54
N THR A 394 12.74 1.28 2.83
CA THR A 394 13.22 -0.01 3.33
C THR A 394 12.26 -1.14 2.97
N ILE A 395 12.83 -2.27 2.55
CA ILE A 395 12.11 -3.51 2.28
C ILE A 395 12.14 -4.40 3.51
N ALA A 396 10.98 -4.91 3.89
CA ALA A 396 10.81 -5.98 4.86
C ALA A 396 10.33 -7.26 4.16
N GLN A 397 10.38 -8.38 4.89
CA GLN A 397 9.96 -9.70 4.43
C GLN A 397 9.23 -10.46 5.53
N VAL A 398 8.36 -11.40 5.14
CA VAL A 398 7.83 -12.42 6.06
C VAL A 398 8.12 -13.81 5.53
N GLY A 399 8.57 -14.71 6.41
CA GLY A 399 8.95 -16.06 6.03
C GLY A 399 9.54 -16.88 7.16
N PHE A 400 10.31 -17.88 6.80
CA PHE A 400 10.83 -18.89 7.74
C PHE A 400 12.36 -18.91 7.73
N ARG A 401 12.96 -18.94 8.92
CA ARG A 401 14.40 -19.15 9.06
C ARG A 401 14.69 -20.65 9.15
N VAL A 402 15.13 -21.25 8.04
CA VAL A 402 15.39 -22.68 7.94
C VAL A 402 16.69 -23.05 8.67
N ASP A 403 17.71 -22.22 8.54
CA ASP A 403 18.98 -22.34 9.27
C ASP A 403 19.61 -20.96 9.52
N SER A 404 20.89 -20.91 9.90
CA SER A 404 21.60 -19.66 10.18
C SER A 404 21.80 -18.75 8.96
N THR A 405 21.74 -19.32 7.76
CA THR A 405 22.05 -18.64 6.49
C THR A 405 20.85 -18.52 5.55
N HIS A 406 19.87 -19.43 5.66
CA HIS A 406 18.74 -19.50 4.75
C HIS A 406 17.45 -19.00 5.39
N PHE A 407 16.87 -17.99 4.75
CA PHE A 407 15.54 -17.48 5.03
C PHE A 407 14.67 -17.67 3.81
N VAL A 408 13.54 -18.36 3.99
CA VAL A 408 12.59 -18.67 2.93
C VAL A 408 11.44 -17.69 3.01
N PRO A 409 11.37 -16.68 2.12
CA PRO A 409 10.28 -15.71 2.13
C PRO A 409 8.97 -16.36 1.66
N VAL A 410 7.86 -15.89 2.22
CA VAL A 410 6.49 -16.10 1.73
C VAL A 410 5.96 -14.82 1.11
N ILE A 411 6.21 -13.70 1.81
CA ILE A 411 6.03 -12.33 1.32
C ILE A 411 7.44 -11.76 1.22
N ASP A 412 7.92 -11.59 0.00
CA ASP A 412 9.32 -11.39 -0.35
C ASP A 412 9.72 -9.91 -0.46
N GLU A 413 8.78 -9.01 -0.67
CA GLU A 413 9.03 -7.57 -0.60
C GLU A 413 7.88 -6.83 0.05
N ILE A 414 8.16 -6.10 1.12
CA ILE A 414 7.21 -5.21 1.79
C ILE A 414 7.88 -3.86 1.91
N ALA A 415 7.50 -2.89 1.08
CA ALA A 415 7.95 -1.53 1.29
C ALA A 415 7.29 -0.98 2.55
N VAL A 416 8.09 -0.60 3.54
CA VAL A 416 7.58 -0.09 4.82
C VAL A 416 7.83 1.41 4.96
N SER A 417 7.00 2.05 5.78
CA SER A 417 7.26 3.40 6.29
C SER A 417 7.31 3.36 7.81
N ARG A 418 8.27 4.08 8.39
CA ARG A 418 8.37 4.21 9.84
C ARG A 418 7.25 5.09 10.37
N ILE A 419 6.64 4.64 11.46
CA ILE A 419 5.77 5.43 12.34
C ILE A 419 6.45 5.58 13.70
N SER A 420 5.85 6.34 14.62
CA SER A 420 6.48 6.69 15.90
C SER A 420 6.99 5.48 16.69
N ARG A 421 6.24 4.37 16.65
CA ARG A 421 6.51 3.17 17.46
C ARG A 421 6.70 1.88 16.67
N GLY A 422 6.84 1.94 15.35
CA GLY A 422 6.95 0.75 14.51
C GLY A 422 6.99 1.04 13.01
N TYR A 423 6.53 0.08 12.22
CA TYR A 423 6.44 0.18 10.77
C TYR A 423 5.02 -0.13 10.28
N ILE A 424 4.62 0.54 9.20
CA ILE A 424 3.39 0.24 8.46
C ILE A 424 3.73 -0.13 7.01
N PRO A 425 2.98 -1.03 6.39
CA PRO A 425 3.21 -1.42 5.01
C PRO A 425 2.68 -0.34 4.05
N ARG A 426 3.45 -0.06 3.00
CA ARG A 426 3.03 0.76 1.86
C ARG A 426 2.46 -0.14 0.78
N TRP A 427 3.13 -1.24 0.53
CA TRP A 427 2.68 -2.34 -0.32
C TRP A 427 3.43 -3.62 0.07
N ALA A 428 2.87 -4.76 -0.31
CA ALA A 428 3.47 -6.08 -0.17
C ALA A 428 3.40 -6.80 -1.52
N HIS A 429 4.48 -7.48 -1.89
CA HIS A 429 4.60 -8.34 -3.05
C HIS A 429 4.44 -9.81 -2.65
N TYR A 430 3.68 -10.55 -3.46
CA TYR A 430 3.49 -11.98 -3.34
C TYR A 430 3.00 -12.56 -4.67
N SER A 431 2.94 -13.88 -4.76
CA SER A 431 2.45 -14.55 -5.96
C SER A 431 1.24 -15.42 -5.67
N VAL A 432 0.18 -15.24 -6.46
CA VAL A 432 -0.99 -16.12 -6.49
C VAL A 432 -0.75 -17.25 -7.48
N LEU A 433 -0.97 -18.48 -7.03
CA LEU A 433 -0.79 -19.69 -7.84
C LEU A 433 -2.13 -20.34 -8.18
N PRO A 434 -2.22 -21.09 -9.30
CA PRO A 434 -3.45 -21.76 -9.72
C PRO A 434 -4.02 -22.74 -8.68
N LEU A 435 -3.19 -23.22 -7.75
CA LEU A 435 -3.57 -24.20 -6.74
C LEU A 435 -4.01 -23.57 -5.41
N ALA A 436 -3.82 -22.26 -5.21
CA ALA A 436 -4.01 -21.57 -3.92
C ALA A 436 -5.45 -21.65 -3.34
N SER A 437 -6.43 -21.97 -4.19
CA SER A 437 -7.86 -21.98 -3.87
C SER A 437 -8.46 -23.37 -3.70
N ILE A 438 -7.66 -24.44 -3.92
CA ILE A 438 -8.12 -25.82 -3.75
C ILE A 438 -7.98 -26.27 -2.29
N SER A 439 -7.12 -25.61 -1.48
CA SER A 439 -7.04 -25.85 -0.03
C SER A 439 -8.27 -25.24 0.65
N GLU A 440 -9.12 -26.11 1.20
CA GLU A 440 -10.42 -25.85 1.81
C GLU A 440 -10.54 -24.50 2.56
N GLN A 441 -11.49 -23.69 2.11
CA GLN A 441 -11.96 -22.44 2.71
C GLN A 441 -12.41 -22.57 4.19
N LYS A 442 -12.46 -23.78 4.77
CA LYS A 442 -12.94 -24.04 6.14
C LYS A 442 -11.87 -23.96 7.23
N ALA A 443 -10.58 -24.09 6.92
CA ALA A 443 -9.52 -24.06 7.94
C ALA A 443 -8.92 -22.64 8.11
N LYS A 444 -8.83 -21.87 7.03
CA LYS A 444 -8.14 -20.56 6.98
C LYS A 444 -8.91 -19.42 7.66
N SER A 445 -10.24 -19.55 7.79
CA SER A 445 -11.11 -18.53 8.40
C SER A 445 -10.96 -18.37 9.93
N LYS A 446 -10.06 -19.13 10.58
CA LYS A 446 -9.81 -19.08 12.03
C LYS A 446 -8.52 -18.35 12.43
N LEU A 447 -7.74 -17.91 11.46
CA LEU A 447 -6.47 -17.25 11.74
C LEU A 447 -6.69 -15.88 12.39
N LYS A 448 -6.01 -15.65 13.52
CA LYS A 448 -6.07 -14.40 14.28
C LYS A 448 -4.81 -13.58 14.02
N LEU A 449 -4.99 -12.27 13.89
CA LEU A 449 -3.87 -11.35 13.75
C LEU A 449 -2.96 -11.38 14.99
N LYS A 450 -1.66 -11.33 14.76
CA LYS A 450 -0.61 -11.29 15.77
C LYS A 450 0.36 -10.14 15.53
N TYR A 451 1.16 -9.83 16.54
CA TYR A 451 2.22 -8.84 16.47
C TYR A 451 3.51 -9.51 16.01
N GLY A 452 4.22 -8.90 15.07
CA GLY A 452 5.55 -9.31 14.66
C GLY A 452 6.59 -8.26 15.03
N PRO A 453 7.88 -8.54 14.81
CA PRO A 453 8.96 -7.58 15.02
C PRO A 453 8.77 -6.19 14.41
N LEU A 454 8.03 -6.04 13.29
CA LEU A 454 7.84 -4.73 12.67
C LEU A 454 6.76 -3.89 13.36
N SER A 455 5.88 -4.50 14.16
CA SER A 455 4.92 -3.78 15.00
C SER A 455 5.61 -2.83 15.98
N GLY A 456 6.82 -3.17 16.43
CA GLY A 456 7.51 -2.43 17.48
C GLY A 456 6.64 -2.35 18.75
N GLU A 457 6.40 -1.14 19.23
CA GLU A 457 5.55 -0.84 20.39
C GLU A 457 4.15 -0.31 19.98
N THR A 458 3.80 -0.39 18.70
CA THR A 458 2.51 0.09 18.17
C THR A 458 1.37 -0.76 18.74
N ASP A 459 0.42 -0.14 19.44
CA ASP A 459 -0.77 -0.83 19.95
C ASP A 459 -1.90 -0.89 18.91
N TYR A 460 -1.79 -1.84 17.98
CA TYR A 460 -2.80 -2.05 16.94
C TYR A 460 -4.20 -2.32 17.47
N LYS A 461 -4.36 -2.98 18.63
CA LYS A 461 -5.68 -3.24 19.20
C LYS A 461 -6.35 -1.94 19.63
N LEU A 462 -5.60 -1.05 20.28
CA LEU A 462 -6.08 0.29 20.63
C LEU A 462 -6.39 1.12 19.37
N ALA A 463 -5.53 1.07 18.35
CA ALA A 463 -5.74 1.81 17.10
C ALA A 463 -6.97 1.35 16.32
N TYR A 464 -7.31 0.06 16.40
CA TYR A 464 -8.49 -0.53 15.77
C TYR A 464 -9.72 -0.59 16.67
N ASP A 465 -9.62 -0.15 17.93
CA ASP A 465 -10.77 -0.02 18.79
C ASP A 465 -11.63 1.18 18.36
N ARG A 466 -12.91 0.90 18.10
CA ARG A 466 -13.86 1.87 17.58
C ARG A 466 -14.03 3.10 18.48
N MET A 467 -14.00 2.93 19.80
CA MET A 467 -14.19 4.07 20.72
C MET A 467 -12.99 5.00 20.67
N TYR A 468 -11.77 4.45 20.57
CA TYR A 468 -10.56 5.24 20.40
C TYR A 468 -10.47 5.90 19.01
N GLN A 469 -10.92 5.21 17.95
CA GLN A 469 -11.05 5.82 16.61
C GLN A 469 -12.01 7.00 16.64
N ARG A 470 -13.20 6.84 17.23
CA ARG A 470 -14.16 7.94 17.41
C ARG A 470 -13.54 9.10 18.18
N GLN A 471 -12.81 8.81 19.26
CA GLN A 471 -12.15 9.86 20.04
C GLN A 471 -11.10 10.62 19.22
N ALA A 472 -10.30 9.92 18.40
CA ALA A 472 -9.35 10.56 17.49
C ALA A 472 -10.07 11.45 16.46
N MET A 473 -11.16 10.97 15.85
CA MET A 473 -11.95 11.76 14.90
C MET A 473 -12.61 12.98 15.56
N LYS A 474 -13.04 12.90 16.82
CA LYS A 474 -13.58 14.04 17.56
C LYS A 474 -12.55 15.15 17.74
N VAL A 475 -11.29 14.80 18.01
CA VAL A 475 -10.18 15.76 18.10
C VAL A 475 -9.93 16.41 16.74
N ILE A 476 -9.93 15.63 15.67
CA ILE A 476 -9.69 16.10 14.29
C ILE A 476 -10.79 17.08 13.84
N PHE A 477 -12.06 16.69 13.98
CA PHE A 477 -13.18 17.48 13.47
C PHE A 477 -13.74 18.51 14.45
N LYS A 478 -13.33 18.45 15.72
CA LYS A 478 -13.80 19.34 16.79
C LYS A 478 -15.33 19.38 16.91
N GLY A 479 -15.99 18.21 16.83
CA GLY A 479 -17.44 18.10 17.02
C GLY A 479 -18.00 16.69 16.88
N ASP A 480 -18.97 16.35 17.73
CA ASP A 480 -19.58 15.01 17.74
C ASP A 480 -20.46 14.73 16.53
N LYS A 481 -21.28 15.69 16.10
CA LYS A 481 -22.26 15.49 15.00
C LYS A 481 -21.60 15.05 13.69
N ILE A 482 -20.43 15.62 13.36
CA ILE A 482 -19.69 15.27 12.14
C ILE A 482 -18.98 13.92 12.29
N VAL A 483 -18.57 13.54 13.49
CA VAL A 483 -18.08 12.18 13.76
C VAL A 483 -19.20 11.16 13.64
N ASP A 484 -20.40 11.47 14.16
CA ASP A 484 -21.56 10.59 14.05
C ASP A 484 -22.03 10.38 12.61
N LYS A 485 -21.76 11.33 11.70
CA LYS A 485 -21.96 11.17 10.26
C LYS A 485 -21.08 10.06 9.67
N TYR A 486 -19.80 10.02 10.03
CA TYR A 486 -18.82 9.12 9.42
C TYR A 486 -18.64 7.80 10.18
N MET A 487 -18.83 7.81 11.49
CA MET A 487 -18.55 6.68 12.35
C MET A 487 -19.60 6.66 13.46
N PRO A 488 -20.90 6.43 13.19
CA PRO A 488 -21.98 6.49 14.18
C PRO A 488 -21.68 5.62 15.42
N LEU A 489 -22.35 5.86 16.56
CA LEU A 489 -22.13 5.05 17.78
C LEU A 489 -22.50 3.57 17.61
N ASN A 490 -23.57 3.29 16.85
CA ASN A 490 -24.19 1.97 16.72
C ASN A 490 -24.29 1.46 15.26
N GLY A 491 -23.34 1.84 14.40
CA GLY A 491 -23.24 1.34 13.01
C GLY A 491 -22.03 0.44 12.71
N SER A 492 -21.81 0.15 11.43
CA SER A 492 -20.69 -0.63 10.89
C SER A 492 -19.57 0.23 10.30
N ASP A 493 -19.70 1.56 10.29
CA ASP A 493 -18.64 2.42 9.76
C ASP A 493 -17.56 2.60 10.82
N TYR A 494 -16.49 1.83 10.69
CA TYR A 494 -15.24 1.98 11.43
C TYR A 494 -14.09 1.38 10.64
N PHE A 495 -12.85 1.73 11.00
CA PHE A 495 -11.68 1.16 10.33
C PHE A 495 -11.32 -0.18 10.93
N VAL A 496 -11.05 -1.15 10.06
CA VAL A 496 -10.56 -2.50 10.40
C VAL A 496 -9.13 -2.70 9.90
N PRO A 497 -8.37 -3.64 10.50
CA PRO A 497 -7.07 -4.07 10.00
C PRO A 497 -7.24 -4.90 8.72
N ALA A 498 -7.41 -4.25 7.57
CA ALA A 498 -7.51 -4.96 6.30
C ALA A 498 -6.14 -5.49 5.87
N GLN A 499 -6.04 -6.82 5.70
CA GLN A 499 -4.83 -7.47 5.22
C GLN A 499 -4.54 -7.09 3.75
N LEU A 500 -3.27 -6.80 3.45
CA LEU A 500 -2.79 -6.61 2.09
C LEU A 500 -2.61 -7.94 1.35
N VAL A 501 -2.35 -9.03 2.08
CA VAL A 501 -2.13 -10.37 1.53
C VAL A 501 -3.08 -11.34 2.23
N LYS A 502 -3.83 -12.15 1.48
CA LYS A 502 -4.81 -13.06 2.05
C LYS A 502 -4.25 -14.47 2.28
N PRO A 503 -4.60 -15.14 3.40
CA PRO A 503 -4.28 -16.55 3.59
C PRO A 503 -4.71 -17.45 2.40
N GLU A 504 -5.81 -17.10 1.74
CA GLU A 504 -6.37 -17.81 0.59
C GLU A 504 -5.54 -17.69 -0.69
N ASP A 505 -4.54 -16.79 -0.73
CA ASP A 505 -3.64 -16.61 -1.88
C ASP A 505 -2.50 -17.64 -1.92
N PHE A 506 -2.34 -18.42 -0.84
CA PHE A 506 -1.27 -19.40 -0.72
C PHE A 506 -1.77 -20.85 -0.73
N VAL A 507 -0.91 -21.72 -1.26
CA VAL A 507 -1.15 -23.17 -1.35
C VAL A 507 -1.00 -23.83 0.02
N PHE A 508 0.13 -23.61 0.69
CA PHE A 508 0.46 -24.30 1.93
C PHE A 508 -0.10 -23.56 3.15
N GLU A 509 -0.49 -24.31 4.19
CA GLU A 509 -0.96 -23.71 5.45
C GLU A 509 0.14 -22.90 6.14
N ALA A 510 1.39 -23.40 6.14
CA ALA A 510 2.54 -22.64 6.63
C ALA A 510 2.67 -21.26 5.96
N GLN A 511 2.41 -21.16 4.65
CA GLN A 511 2.41 -19.88 3.94
C GLN A 511 1.22 -18.99 4.34
N SER A 512 0.04 -19.60 4.49
CA SER A 512 -1.17 -18.90 4.93
C SER A 512 -0.94 -18.21 6.29
N ASN A 513 -0.23 -18.87 7.21
CA ASN A 513 0.14 -18.34 8.52
C ASN A 513 1.13 -17.17 8.47
N ALA A 514 1.82 -16.94 7.36
CA ALA A 514 2.71 -15.79 7.18
C ALA A 514 1.95 -14.48 6.91
N THR A 515 0.63 -14.52 6.71
CA THR A 515 -0.18 -13.33 6.39
C THR A 515 -0.79 -12.64 7.62
N VAL A 516 -0.70 -13.26 8.80
CA VAL A 516 -1.54 -12.93 9.96
C VAL A 516 -0.91 -11.89 10.88
N PHE A 517 -0.10 -10.98 10.36
CA PHE A 517 0.56 -9.94 11.15
C PHE A 517 -0.15 -8.59 11.04
N TYR A 518 -0.32 -7.86 12.16
CA TYR A 518 -0.87 -6.51 12.13
C TYR A 518 -0.06 -5.55 11.24
N GLU A 519 1.26 -5.68 11.22
CA GLU A 519 2.16 -4.92 10.34
C GLU A 519 2.06 -5.29 8.84
N LEU A 520 1.17 -6.22 8.47
CA LEU A 520 0.77 -6.50 7.08
C LEU A 520 -0.65 -6.00 6.77
N THR A 521 -1.22 -5.18 7.66
CA THR A 521 -2.56 -4.63 7.52
C THR A 521 -2.52 -3.13 7.31
N THR A 522 -3.62 -2.58 6.80
CA THR A 522 -3.83 -1.15 6.65
C THR A 522 -5.24 -0.76 7.11
N PRO A 523 -5.47 0.45 7.65
CA PRO A 523 -6.80 0.88 8.04
C PRO A 523 -7.72 1.09 6.84
N VAL A 524 -8.78 0.30 6.77
CA VAL A 524 -9.80 0.36 5.72
C VAL A 524 -11.17 0.36 6.37
N TRP A 525 -12.12 1.12 5.83
CA TRP A 525 -13.51 1.06 6.29
C TRP A 525 -14.03 -0.38 6.19
N GLN A 526 -14.71 -0.86 7.24
CA GLN A 526 -15.18 -2.25 7.29
C GLN A 526 -15.94 -2.67 6.02
N SER A 527 -16.91 -1.86 5.59
CA SER A 527 -17.72 -2.14 4.41
C SER A 527 -16.90 -2.29 3.12
N ILE A 528 -15.80 -1.54 3.00
CA ILE A 528 -14.87 -1.61 1.87
C ILE A 528 -13.97 -2.83 1.96
N ALA A 529 -13.46 -3.12 3.16
CA ALA A 529 -12.59 -4.26 3.43
C ALA A 529 -13.30 -5.60 3.14
N GLU A 530 -14.58 -5.69 3.50
CA GLU A 530 -15.44 -6.86 3.28
C GLU A 530 -16.12 -6.85 1.90
N GLY A 531 -16.25 -5.68 1.28
CA GLY A 531 -16.84 -5.47 -0.05
C GLY A 531 -15.82 -5.59 -1.18
N ASN A 532 -15.64 -4.51 -1.96
CA ASN A 532 -14.89 -4.55 -3.21
C ASN A 532 -13.38 -4.83 -3.02
N TRP A 533 -12.81 -4.48 -1.86
CA TRP A 533 -11.42 -4.85 -1.55
C TRP A 533 -11.25 -6.38 -1.46
N ALA A 534 -12.22 -7.10 -0.89
CA ALA A 534 -12.20 -8.57 -0.87
C ALA A 534 -12.57 -9.19 -2.22
N LEU A 535 -13.41 -8.51 -3.02
CA LEU A 535 -13.78 -8.97 -4.36
C LEU A 535 -12.57 -9.04 -5.30
N THR A 536 -11.70 -8.03 -5.29
CA THR A 536 -10.51 -7.99 -6.16
C THR A 536 -9.52 -9.12 -5.87
N ASP A 537 -9.40 -9.59 -4.62
CA ASP A 537 -8.66 -10.82 -4.29
C ASP A 537 -9.25 -12.05 -4.98
N ARG A 538 -10.59 -12.20 -4.94
CA ARG A 538 -11.29 -13.33 -5.57
C ARG A 538 -11.06 -13.33 -7.08
N ILE A 539 -11.16 -12.17 -7.72
CA ILE A 539 -10.94 -12.01 -9.16
C ILE A 539 -9.55 -12.49 -9.58
N ILE A 540 -8.50 -12.08 -8.85
CA ILE A 540 -7.12 -12.47 -9.17
C ILE A 540 -6.91 -13.99 -9.00
N ARG A 541 -7.45 -14.58 -7.92
CA ARG A 541 -7.39 -16.03 -7.73
C ARG A 541 -8.12 -16.79 -8.82
N ASP A 542 -9.31 -16.33 -9.21
CA ASP A 542 -10.14 -16.94 -10.24
C ASP A 542 -9.46 -16.87 -11.60
N TYR A 543 -8.82 -15.73 -11.92
CA TYR A 543 -7.98 -15.58 -13.11
C TYR A 543 -6.81 -16.57 -13.11
N SER A 544 -6.04 -16.63 -12.02
CA SER A 544 -4.90 -17.55 -11.89
C SER A 544 -5.33 -19.01 -12.09
N ARG A 545 -6.47 -19.42 -11.50
CA ARG A 545 -7.05 -20.76 -11.70
C ARG A 545 -7.44 -21.03 -13.14
N LYS A 546 -8.22 -20.12 -13.73
CA LYS A 546 -8.80 -20.29 -15.08
C LYS A 546 -7.71 -20.37 -16.15
N HIS A 547 -6.69 -19.53 -16.03
CA HIS A 547 -5.59 -19.44 -16.99
C HIS A 547 -4.41 -20.33 -16.64
N TYR A 548 -4.45 -21.00 -15.48
CA TYR A 548 -3.38 -21.85 -14.99
C TYR A 548 -2.01 -21.12 -14.95
N SER A 549 -2.04 -19.83 -14.60
CA SER A 549 -0.87 -18.96 -14.57
C SER A 549 -0.54 -18.46 -13.17
N LYS A 550 0.76 -18.23 -12.93
CA LYS A 550 1.27 -17.52 -11.76
C LYS A 550 1.07 -16.01 -11.96
N VAL A 551 0.37 -15.38 -11.02
CA VAL A 551 0.14 -13.93 -11.01
C VAL A 551 0.95 -13.31 -9.89
N ASP A 552 1.85 -12.40 -10.23
CA ASP A 552 2.55 -11.57 -9.24
C ASP A 552 1.67 -10.39 -8.87
N VAL A 553 1.54 -10.11 -7.58
CA VAL A 553 0.63 -9.11 -7.03
C VAL A 553 1.40 -8.19 -6.10
N PHE A 554 1.33 -6.89 -6.38
CA PHE A 554 1.68 -5.85 -5.42
C PHE A 554 0.39 -5.27 -4.87
N SER A 555 0.14 -5.51 -3.58
CA SER A 555 -1.06 -5.04 -2.88
C SER A 555 -0.68 -3.98 -1.88
N GLY A 556 -1.33 -2.81 -1.93
CA GLY A 556 -0.88 -1.69 -1.12
C GLY A 556 -1.84 -0.52 -1.05
N THR A 557 -1.30 0.58 -0.55
CA THR A 557 -2.02 1.82 -0.29
C THR A 557 -1.35 3.03 -0.92
N TYR A 558 -2.17 4.02 -1.30
CA TYR A 558 -1.68 5.24 -1.91
C TYR A 558 -2.46 6.47 -1.44
N LEU A 559 -1.70 7.54 -1.15
CA LEU A 559 -2.16 8.83 -0.63
C LEU A 559 -2.89 8.73 0.72
N ALA A 560 -2.90 9.86 1.43
CA ALA A 560 -3.57 9.99 2.73
C ALA A 560 -5.09 10.13 2.53
N LEU A 561 -5.90 9.53 3.40
CA LEU A 561 -7.35 9.76 3.39
C LEU A 561 -7.68 11.16 3.92
N TYR A 562 -8.52 11.87 3.18
CA TYR A 562 -9.12 13.13 3.61
C TYR A 562 -10.64 13.02 3.56
N LEU A 563 -11.32 13.56 4.58
CA LEU A 563 -12.78 13.63 4.64
C LEU A 563 -13.24 15.07 4.84
N PRO A 564 -14.34 15.51 4.19
CA PRO A 564 -14.91 16.83 4.40
C PRO A 564 -15.35 17.06 5.86
N ASP A 565 -15.03 18.22 6.42
CA ASP A 565 -15.57 18.67 7.70
C ASP A 565 -16.99 19.26 7.55
N LYS A 566 -17.51 19.87 8.63
CA LYS A 566 -18.84 20.50 8.66
C LYS A 566 -19.04 21.65 7.66
N ILE A 567 -17.97 22.28 7.17
CA ILE A 567 -18.03 23.36 6.16
C ILE A 567 -17.51 22.90 4.79
N GLY A 568 -17.25 21.59 4.62
CA GLY A 568 -16.80 20.99 3.38
C GLY A 568 -15.28 21.03 3.14
N LEU A 569 -14.48 21.49 4.10
CA LEU A 569 -13.02 21.49 3.99
C LEU A 569 -12.46 20.08 4.22
N THR A 570 -11.59 19.63 3.31
CA THR A 570 -10.97 18.30 3.40
C THR A 570 -9.98 18.23 4.55
N THR A 571 -10.26 17.36 5.51
CA THR A 571 -9.47 17.19 6.73
C THR A 571 -8.74 15.85 6.71
N TYR A 572 -7.48 15.87 7.10
CA TYR A 572 -6.63 14.70 7.13
C TYR A 572 -7.03 13.74 8.28
N ILE A 573 -7.17 12.45 7.97
CA ILE A 573 -7.58 11.44 8.94
C ILE A 573 -6.37 10.69 9.52
N THR A 574 -6.30 10.65 10.84
CA THR A 574 -5.36 9.85 11.63
C THR A 574 -6.11 9.05 12.68
N LEU A 575 -5.69 7.81 12.89
CA LEU A 575 -6.17 6.96 13.97
C LEU A 575 -5.17 6.99 15.14
N PRO A 576 -5.49 6.40 16.30
CA PRO A 576 -4.49 6.22 17.35
C PRO A 576 -3.25 5.48 16.82
N GLU A 577 -2.15 5.57 17.57
CA GLU A 577 -0.87 4.97 17.18
C GLU A 577 -0.26 5.50 15.86
N ASP A 578 -0.64 6.71 15.47
CA ASP A 578 -0.22 7.34 14.20
C ASP A 578 -0.52 6.46 12.97
N LEU A 579 -1.54 5.61 13.06
CA LEU A 579 -2.04 4.87 11.91
C LEU A 579 -2.80 5.83 10.98
N ARG A 580 -2.56 5.65 9.69
CA ARG A 580 -3.01 6.59 8.66
C ARG A 580 -3.77 5.82 7.60
N PRO A 581 -5.11 5.91 7.59
CA PRO A 581 -5.91 5.37 6.50
C PRO A 581 -5.48 6.03 5.18
N ALA A 582 -5.43 5.23 4.13
CA ALA A 582 -5.10 5.73 2.80
C ALA A 582 -6.37 6.09 2.02
N GLN A 583 -6.25 6.99 1.03
CA GLN A 583 -7.36 7.31 0.13
C GLN A 583 -7.60 6.17 -0.87
N PHE A 584 -6.53 5.57 -1.37
CA PHE A 584 -6.59 4.49 -2.35
C PHE A 584 -5.97 3.21 -1.82
N LEU A 585 -6.64 2.11 -2.08
CA LEU A 585 -6.08 0.76 -2.02
C LEU A 585 -5.84 0.32 -3.46
N PHE A 586 -4.77 -0.44 -3.70
CA PHE A 586 -4.51 -0.95 -5.04
C PHE A 586 -4.05 -2.40 -5.02
N ARG A 587 -4.39 -3.13 -6.08
CA ARG A 587 -3.75 -4.39 -6.47
C ARG A 587 -3.20 -4.24 -7.87
N TYR A 588 -1.88 -4.24 -7.98
CA TYR A 588 -1.16 -4.27 -9.23
C TYR A 588 -0.84 -5.74 -9.53
N ALA A 589 -1.57 -6.36 -10.46
CA ALA A 589 -1.49 -7.79 -10.76
C ALA A 589 -0.88 -8.01 -12.14
N VAL A 590 0.11 -8.90 -12.25
CA VAL A 590 0.83 -9.21 -13.49
C VAL A 590 0.89 -10.71 -13.68
N ASP A 591 0.33 -11.19 -14.78
CA ASP A 591 0.49 -12.57 -15.22
C ASP A 591 1.90 -12.76 -15.77
N LYS A 592 2.72 -13.59 -15.13
CA LYS A 592 4.13 -13.78 -15.54
C LYS A 592 4.26 -14.52 -16.88
N SER A 593 3.28 -15.33 -17.25
CA SER A 593 3.32 -16.11 -18.49
C SER A 593 3.05 -15.25 -19.73
N THR A 594 2.11 -14.31 -19.62
CA THR A 594 1.72 -13.43 -20.73
C THR A 594 2.35 -12.05 -20.64
N ARG A 595 2.90 -11.68 -19.47
CA ARG A 595 3.32 -10.31 -19.08
C ARG A 595 2.20 -9.27 -19.20
N GLN A 596 0.94 -9.70 -19.23
CA GLN A 596 -0.20 -8.79 -19.16
C GLN A 596 -0.49 -8.45 -17.70
N GLY A 597 -0.88 -7.20 -17.45
CA GLY A 597 -1.21 -6.75 -16.11
C GLY A 597 -2.43 -5.86 -16.06
N VAL A 598 -3.00 -5.76 -14.87
CA VAL A 598 -4.13 -4.89 -14.54
C VAL A 598 -3.91 -4.31 -13.15
N VAL A 599 -4.30 -3.06 -12.96
CA VAL A 599 -4.30 -2.42 -11.65
C VAL A 599 -5.72 -2.19 -11.21
N PHE A 600 -6.15 -2.83 -10.13
CA PHE A 600 -7.39 -2.49 -9.45
C PHE A 600 -7.12 -1.37 -8.45
N VAL A 601 -7.95 -0.33 -8.45
CA VAL A 601 -7.91 0.78 -7.51
C VAL A 601 -9.25 0.87 -6.80
N THR A 602 -9.24 0.75 -5.48
CA THR A 602 -10.42 0.90 -4.62
C THR A 602 -10.28 2.18 -3.81
N VAL A 603 -11.30 3.04 -3.83
CA VAL A 603 -11.34 4.26 -3.04
C VAL A 603 -11.84 3.94 -1.64
N ASN A 604 -11.01 4.19 -0.63
CA ASN A 604 -11.28 3.87 0.77
C ASN A 604 -12.16 4.95 1.43
N ASN A 605 -13.32 5.21 0.86
CA ASN A 605 -14.30 6.14 1.40
C ASN A 605 -15.73 5.69 1.02
N PRO A 606 -16.49 5.10 1.97
CA PRO A 606 -17.83 4.61 1.69
C PRO A 606 -18.88 5.73 1.60
N HIS A 607 -18.50 6.96 1.94
CA HIS A 607 -19.38 8.13 1.98
C HIS A 607 -19.30 8.98 0.72
N LEU A 608 -18.76 8.43 -0.37
CA LEU A 608 -18.75 9.09 -1.67
C LEU A 608 -20.14 9.00 -2.30
N GLU A 609 -20.60 10.12 -2.86
CA GLU A 609 -21.86 10.18 -3.63
C GLU A 609 -21.62 10.07 -5.14
N SER A 610 -20.41 10.39 -5.58
CA SER A 610 -20.00 10.30 -6.98
C SER A 610 -18.49 10.13 -7.12
N ALA A 611 -18.07 9.53 -8.23
CA ALA A 611 -16.68 9.47 -8.63
C ALA A 611 -16.32 10.75 -9.40
N ASP A 612 -15.17 11.34 -9.06
CA ASP A 612 -14.63 12.53 -9.72
C ASP A 612 -13.12 12.38 -9.95
N GLN A 613 -12.49 13.39 -10.54
CA GLN A 613 -11.05 13.38 -10.84
C GLN A 613 -10.15 13.27 -9.61
N ARG A 614 -10.66 13.50 -8.39
CA ARG A 614 -9.89 13.32 -7.15
C ARG A 614 -9.87 11.86 -6.70
N ASN A 615 -10.78 11.04 -7.22
CA ASN A 615 -10.98 9.63 -6.87
C ASN A 615 -10.62 8.69 -8.04
N VAL A 616 -10.19 9.23 -9.18
CA VAL A 616 -9.77 8.48 -10.37
C VAL A 616 -8.32 8.85 -10.73
N ILE A 617 -7.37 7.95 -10.46
CA ILE A 617 -5.91 8.19 -10.61
C ILE A 617 -5.30 7.53 -11.85
N CYS A 618 -6.07 6.73 -12.58
CA CYS A 618 -5.73 6.17 -13.88
C CYS A 618 -7.01 5.98 -14.70
N GLU A 619 -6.89 5.86 -16.02
CA GLU A 619 -8.05 5.75 -16.92
C GLU A 619 -8.81 4.43 -16.69
N PRO A 620 -10.09 4.49 -16.26
CA PRO A 620 -10.86 3.27 -16.02
C PRO A 620 -11.12 2.50 -17.31
N LEU A 621 -10.93 1.18 -17.27
CA LEU A 621 -11.31 0.28 -18.35
C LEU A 621 -12.77 -0.13 -18.20
N ASP A 622 -13.64 0.31 -19.12
CA ASP A 622 -15.09 0.01 -19.10
C ASP A 622 -15.43 -1.46 -18.84
N LYS A 623 -14.58 -2.36 -19.34
CA LYS A 623 -14.75 -3.81 -19.18
C LYS A 623 -14.84 -4.25 -17.72
N CYS A 624 -14.06 -3.64 -16.82
CA CYS A 624 -14.10 -4.03 -15.41
C CYS A 624 -15.43 -3.70 -14.74
N GLN A 625 -16.02 -2.54 -15.07
CA GLN A 625 -17.33 -2.13 -14.56
C GLN A 625 -18.46 -2.93 -15.20
N GLN A 626 -18.28 -3.38 -16.45
CA GLN A 626 -19.24 -4.28 -17.11
C GLN A 626 -19.21 -5.69 -16.51
N ASP A 627 -18.01 -6.23 -16.27
CA ASP A 627 -17.81 -7.57 -15.73
C ASP A 627 -18.14 -7.65 -14.23
N TYR A 628 -17.94 -6.55 -13.48
CA TYR A 628 -18.15 -6.47 -12.04
C TYR A 628 -18.98 -5.22 -11.69
N LYS A 629 -20.30 -5.37 -11.59
CA LYS A 629 -21.21 -4.25 -11.32
C LYS A 629 -21.05 -3.69 -9.90
N GLU A 630 -20.59 -4.51 -8.97
CA GLU A 630 -20.31 -4.17 -7.58
C GLU A 630 -19.26 -3.05 -7.46
N PHE A 631 -18.38 -2.91 -8.45
CA PHE A 631 -17.35 -1.86 -8.48
C PHE A 631 -17.92 -0.43 -8.49
N ALA A 632 -19.17 -0.25 -8.92
CA ALA A 632 -19.86 1.04 -8.87
C ALA A 632 -20.49 1.37 -7.50
N ASP A 633 -20.51 0.41 -6.56
CA ASP A 633 -21.08 0.61 -5.22
C ASP A 633 -20.08 1.35 -4.32
N PHE A 634 -20.43 2.60 -3.96
CA PHE A 634 -19.61 3.43 -3.08
C PHE A 634 -19.56 2.89 -1.64
N GLU A 635 -20.67 2.36 -1.11
CA GLU A 635 -20.73 1.86 0.27
C GLU A 635 -19.80 0.65 0.46
N GLN A 636 -19.69 -0.19 -0.58
CA GLN A 636 -18.74 -1.31 -0.65
C GLN A 636 -17.34 -0.93 -1.16
N GLY A 637 -17.12 0.35 -1.44
CA GLY A 637 -15.86 0.92 -1.89
C GLY A 637 -15.77 0.99 -3.41
N TYR A 638 -16.00 2.18 -3.97
CA TYR A 638 -15.89 2.40 -5.41
C TYR A 638 -14.55 1.90 -5.95
N THR A 639 -14.62 1.03 -6.94
CA THR A 639 -13.46 0.34 -7.50
C THR A 639 -13.46 0.49 -9.02
N TYR A 640 -12.28 0.58 -9.59
CA TYR A 640 -12.09 0.54 -11.03
C TYR A 640 -10.78 -0.18 -11.33
N CYS A 641 -10.61 -0.59 -12.58
CA CYS A 641 -9.33 -1.11 -13.03
C CYS A 641 -8.79 -0.26 -14.17
N CYS A 642 -7.46 -0.24 -14.29
CA CYS A 642 -6.76 0.44 -15.38
C CYS A 642 -5.59 -0.42 -15.88
N SER A 643 -5.03 -0.02 -17.03
CA SER A 643 -3.82 -0.66 -17.54
C SER A 643 -2.63 -0.38 -16.60
N THR A 644 -1.63 -1.26 -16.63
CA THR A 644 -0.38 -1.01 -15.90
C THR A 644 0.34 0.23 -16.39
N GLU A 645 0.27 0.51 -17.70
CA GLU A 645 0.88 1.68 -18.35
C GLU A 645 0.27 2.99 -17.83
N ASP A 646 -1.06 3.08 -17.75
CA ASP A 646 -1.74 4.28 -17.21
C ASP A 646 -1.40 4.52 -15.74
N PHE A 647 -1.08 3.46 -15.00
CA PHE A 647 -0.67 3.50 -13.61
C PHE A 647 0.83 3.76 -13.40
N ASP A 648 1.67 3.70 -14.43
CA ASP A 648 3.14 3.71 -14.30
C ASP A 648 3.69 4.91 -13.52
N ARG A 649 3.12 6.09 -13.75
CA ARG A 649 3.51 7.31 -13.01
C ARG A 649 3.28 7.14 -11.51
N HIS A 650 2.22 6.46 -11.11
CA HIS A 650 1.91 6.16 -9.71
C HIS A 650 2.78 5.01 -9.19
N ALA A 651 3.00 3.96 -10.00
CA ALA A 651 3.92 2.87 -9.70
C ALA A 651 5.33 3.38 -9.36
N LYS A 652 5.88 4.29 -10.19
CA LYS A 652 7.18 4.95 -9.96
C LYS A 652 7.23 5.66 -8.61
N ARG A 653 6.17 6.42 -8.25
CA ARG A 653 6.07 7.14 -6.97
C ARG A 653 5.91 6.22 -5.76
N LEU A 654 5.41 5.01 -5.98
CA LEU A 654 5.28 3.96 -4.97
C LEU A 654 6.55 3.11 -4.87
N GLY A 655 7.49 3.23 -5.81
CA GLY A 655 8.68 2.39 -5.90
C GLY A 655 8.36 0.96 -6.31
N LEU A 656 7.25 0.75 -7.02
CA LEU A 656 6.90 -0.55 -7.61
C LEU A 656 7.79 -0.84 -8.83
N PRO A 657 8.11 -2.11 -9.12
CA PRO A 657 8.75 -2.47 -10.37
C PRO A 657 7.78 -2.20 -11.53
N LEU A 658 8.31 -1.66 -12.63
CA LEU A 658 7.54 -1.40 -13.84
C LEU A 658 7.50 -2.66 -14.70
N VAL A 659 6.34 -2.93 -15.29
CA VAL A 659 6.22 -4.02 -16.27
C VAL A 659 6.81 -3.54 -17.59
N GLU A 660 7.92 -4.14 -18.01
CA GLU A 660 8.46 -3.87 -19.35
C GLU A 660 7.49 -4.41 -20.42
N PRO A 661 7.07 -3.59 -21.40
CA PRO A 661 6.26 -4.08 -22.51
C PRO A 661 7.03 -5.12 -23.32
N TYR A 662 6.33 -6.08 -23.92
CA TYR A 662 6.93 -7.00 -24.88
C TYR A 662 7.60 -6.17 -26.00
N PRO A 663 8.86 -6.45 -26.40
CA PRO A 663 9.32 -5.97 -27.69
C PRO A 663 8.34 -6.51 -28.72
N ALA A 664 7.65 -5.63 -29.44
CA ALA A 664 6.68 -6.01 -30.47
C ALA A 664 7.37 -6.94 -31.48
N ALA A 665 7.15 -8.24 -31.34
CA ALA A 665 7.74 -9.25 -32.19
C ALA A 665 6.65 -10.25 -32.60
N ALA A 666 6.37 -10.16 -33.91
CA ALA A 666 5.63 -11.07 -34.76
C ALA A 666 4.10 -11.13 -34.61
N ALA A 667 3.46 -10.93 -35.77
CA ALA A 667 2.05 -10.96 -36.08
C ALA A 667 1.29 -12.17 -35.48
N PRO A 668 -0.04 -12.04 -35.29
CA PRO A 668 -0.86 -13.07 -34.67
C PRO A 668 -0.96 -14.31 -35.55
N LEU A 669 -0.94 -15.48 -34.90
CA LEU A 669 -1.54 -16.72 -35.40
C LEU A 669 -2.82 -16.99 -34.62
#